data_AF-A0AAN8JB44-F1
#
_entry.id   AF-A0AAN8JB44-F1
#
_cell.length_a   1.000
_cell.length_b   1.000
_cell.length_c   1.000
_cell.angle_alpha   90.00
_cell.angle_beta   90.00
_cell.angle_gamma   90.00
#
_symmetry.space_group_name_H-M   'P 1'
#
loop_
_entity.id
_entity.type
_entity.pdbx_description
1 polymer ?
#
loop_
_entity_poly.entity_id
_entity_poly.type
_entity_poly.pdbx_seq_one_letter_code
_entity_poly.pdbx_strand_id
1 'polypeptide(L)'
;MMVFNSLIFVTVLASALTLQSCCGQTVLKAHFNMAGVQGEVELTKDPSSSDAIAKFNLDQQVYNYQFNKYFMNYDTTNKCASSGEGMGVSGSGTNGGSDVVQTERIAVALSGLNSVEGATLQITKSSDPNFKACATVVSTAKYETAVATFEDNVYGNVYFRKAVDSGNTIIYSDLYFGDSTKTQTSYKWRMQQDCSKGGAVFNPTSSSGSGCTNTDHAKCIIGDLTSKLGTVNVGSVKASAKERYLDANLPLLSANSVVGSHLVLLDDNNDVVYCTAITSVPARSLVAAFSRDGVKGHISFQQSSMFESTRIEVSLMNLQSKASGYHIHKFPVPQRVTKDQAMCSGALVSGHFNPYSIDISGSPPSGTGTNDKYEIGDLSGKFGTLAGKDNVTMTYNDWNMPLFGKRNIAFRSLVIHRVDGSRWICTNIEDVDAVKTAMATFTYPFIGYAILKQPLKSSRQDTSIFIELNTADGTTTSTSYKWQINKNMAGADWNADTSRCASTGYIFNPDNSTGTGAQYDAQCQMSDPVRCVKGDLAKKHGQISVRSADNTAAEHILSDQYLPLYGPMGIIGRSIVILGDNGMMACATIYEVRERVAVVNSWSKGVTGSIKFSQSSGVVEVKTTIKNDLQNLANTAANYHVHTFGISPGASSSCSAASVAGHFNPFDIDTATDPEPTVGTVDQYEVGDISGKFGKLSGVSSNAEHFDTNMNLYGTQSIIGRSVVLHKASDGSRWSCGNIVEDTSLTGGTMLQVKAVFDTNVRGYVTLSQYVYPDNSFSDTSVEVDLVYSNGSASTPDHNWHVHAYGVYGDDQAITGRCQSTGGHFNPFKVNLQTGYSECGATNPLRCEVGDQSSKLGTYTIGSGRMLSTDVYLPLSGRYSVIGKAVVFHEKNKGAGRIACATLMPVGTPAPLKLSIVTPANVDRVQISRTIAQELQIGEWNVMTMTLASTKEGCTELQVYFLGLNAQKHKNKSVTMAAAGDLSIAKPSKCSLSGGSDRITSTFYLLAFLTVVARYFL
;
A
#
# COMPACT_ATOMS: atom_id res chain seq x y z
N MET A 1 72.19 -14.98 -17.07
CA MET A 1 72.57 -16.36 -17.44
C MET A 1 71.41 -16.89 -18.28
N MET A 2 71.49 -16.65 -19.59
CA MET A 2 71.69 -17.68 -20.65
C MET A 2 70.45 -18.55 -20.88
N VAL A 3 69.95 -18.86 -22.09
CA VAL A 3 70.18 -18.45 -23.49
C VAL A 3 69.28 -19.41 -24.33
N PHE A 4 68.56 -18.88 -25.33
CA PHE A 4 68.15 -19.50 -26.61
C PHE A 4 67.21 -20.73 -26.70
N ASN A 5 66.09 -20.56 -27.43
CA ASN A 5 65.94 -20.92 -28.87
C ASN A 5 64.55 -20.47 -29.36
N SER A 6 64.40 -19.52 -30.30
CA SER A 6 64.72 -19.51 -31.75
C SER A 6 63.53 -19.91 -32.64
N LEU A 7 63.05 -18.90 -33.39
CA LEU A 7 62.49 -18.95 -34.75
C LEU A 7 61.31 -19.89 -35.04
N ILE A 8 60.11 -19.30 -35.22
CA ILE A 8 59.33 -19.31 -36.49
C ILE A 8 58.47 -18.03 -36.44
N PHE A 9 58.97 -16.99 -37.10
CA PHE A 9 58.23 -15.79 -37.51
C PHE A 9 58.44 -15.71 -39.02
N VAL A 10 57.45 -15.19 -39.75
CA VAL A 10 57.34 -15.09 -41.23
C VAL A 10 56.60 -16.27 -41.87
N THR A 11 55.26 -16.29 -41.73
CA THR A 11 54.25 -16.60 -42.80
C THR A 11 52.79 -16.51 -42.31
N VAL A 12 52.43 -15.58 -41.40
CA VAL A 12 51.01 -15.33 -41.03
C VAL A 12 50.66 -13.83 -40.99
N LEU A 13 51.41 -13.00 -41.74
CA LEU A 13 51.09 -11.58 -41.97
C LEU A 13 50.60 -11.36 -43.41
N ALA A 14 49.58 -12.10 -43.83
CA ALA A 14 48.84 -11.84 -45.08
C ALA A 14 47.42 -12.44 -45.12
N SER A 15 46.80 -12.68 -43.96
CA SER A 15 45.39 -13.13 -43.88
C SER A 15 44.59 -12.45 -42.75
N ALA A 16 45.17 -11.41 -42.13
CA ALA A 16 44.52 -10.61 -41.08
C ALA A 16 43.94 -9.27 -41.61
N LEU A 17 43.53 -9.22 -42.88
CA LEU A 17 42.90 -8.05 -43.50
C LEU A 17 41.71 -8.42 -44.39
N THR A 18 40.84 -9.33 -43.92
CA THR A 18 39.43 -9.42 -44.34
C THR A 18 38.62 -10.14 -43.27
N LEU A 19 38.55 -9.59 -42.05
CA LEU A 19 37.43 -9.81 -41.14
C LEU A 19 36.75 -8.47 -40.97
N GLN A 20 36.15 -8.02 -42.07
CA GLN A 20 35.09 -7.03 -42.04
C GLN A 20 34.03 -7.59 -41.07
N SER A 21 33.72 -6.83 -40.03
CA SER A 21 32.66 -7.12 -39.08
C SER A 21 31.42 -7.53 -39.87
N CYS A 22 31.07 -8.81 -39.84
CA CYS A 22 29.79 -9.25 -40.35
C CYS A 22 28.76 -8.67 -39.37
N CYS A 23 28.11 -7.57 -39.75
CA CYS A 23 26.97 -7.04 -39.02
C CYS A 23 25.99 -8.19 -38.76
N GLY A 24 25.62 -8.40 -37.49
CA GLY A 24 24.51 -9.29 -37.17
C GLY A 24 23.31 -8.89 -38.02
N GLN A 25 22.73 -9.86 -38.74
CA GLN A 25 21.56 -9.63 -39.56
C GLN A 25 20.43 -9.08 -38.67
N THR A 26 19.81 -7.96 -39.04
CA THR A 26 18.65 -7.42 -38.30
C THR A 26 17.50 -8.41 -38.41
N VAL A 27 17.01 -8.89 -37.26
CA VAL A 27 15.87 -9.82 -37.14
C VAL A 27 14.77 -9.15 -36.33
N LEU A 28 13.57 -9.05 -36.91
CA LEU A 28 12.36 -8.60 -36.21
C LEU A 28 11.35 -9.75 -36.13
N LYS A 29 10.53 -9.79 -35.08
CA LYS A 29 9.51 -10.81 -34.84
C LYS A 29 8.17 -10.19 -34.49
N ALA A 30 7.10 -10.82 -34.97
CA ALA A 30 5.73 -10.54 -34.55
C ALA A 30 5.13 -11.79 -33.91
N HIS A 31 4.95 -11.78 -32.60
CA HIS A 31 4.43 -12.93 -31.83
C HIS A 31 2.91 -12.88 -31.70
N PHE A 32 2.23 -13.91 -32.22
CA PHE A 32 0.79 -14.04 -32.14
C PHE A 32 0.41 -14.97 -30.99
N ASN A 33 -0.50 -14.50 -30.14
CA ASN A 33 -1.18 -15.28 -29.12
C ASN A 33 -2.56 -14.66 -28.83
N MET A 34 -3.39 -14.57 -29.88
CA MET A 34 -4.74 -14.00 -29.79
C MET A 34 -5.67 -14.57 -30.85
N ALA A 35 -6.98 -14.46 -30.62
CA ALA A 35 -8.03 -14.90 -31.54
C ALA A 35 -7.88 -16.37 -32.00
N GLY A 36 -7.21 -17.23 -31.20
CA GLY A 36 -6.94 -18.61 -31.58
C GLY A 36 -5.74 -18.81 -32.51
N VAL A 37 -4.97 -17.77 -32.85
CA VAL A 37 -3.71 -17.89 -33.59
C VAL A 37 -2.54 -17.83 -32.62
N GLN A 38 -1.65 -18.82 -32.73
CA GLN A 38 -0.41 -18.93 -31.97
C GLN A 38 0.77 -19.07 -32.91
N GLY A 39 1.91 -18.53 -32.51
CA GLY A 39 3.16 -18.65 -33.24
C GLY A 39 3.82 -17.30 -33.47
N GLU A 40 4.65 -17.20 -34.50
CA GLU A 40 5.36 -15.96 -34.82
C GLU A 40 5.58 -15.79 -36.32
N VAL A 41 5.75 -14.54 -36.73
CA VAL A 41 6.26 -14.19 -38.05
C VAL A 41 7.63 -13.55 -37.86
N GLU A 42 8.67 -14.19 -38.39
CA GLU A 42 10.04 -13.70 -38.34
C GLU A 42 10.37 -12.96 -39.64
N LEU A 43 10.95 -11.76 -39.52
CA LEU A 43 11.38 -10.92 -40.62
C LEU A 43 12.90 -10.79 -40.58
N THR A 44 13.56 -11.19 -41.66
CA THR A 44 15.02 -11.08 -41.82
C THR A 44 15.35 -10.31 -43.08
N LYS A 45 16.47 -9.59 -43.10
CA LYS A 45 16.87 -8.81 -44.28
C LYS A 45 17.26 -9.76 -45.43
N ASP A 46 16.71 -9.55 -46.63
CA ASP A 46 17.19 -10.25 -47.82
C ASP A 46 18.62 -9.76 -48.14
N PRO A 47 19.63 -10.65 -48.23
CA PRO A 47 20.99 -10.24 -48.60
C PRO A 47 21.09 -9.67 -50.03
N SER A 48 20.12 -9.99 -50.89
CA SER A 48 20.12 -9.69 -52.32
C SER A 48 19.19 -8.55 -52.75
N SER A 49 18.34 -8.03 -51.85
CA SER A 49 17.45 -6.89 -52.13
C SER A 49 17.26 -5.99 -50.89
N SER A 50 16.53 -4.90 -51.04
CA SER A 50 16.09 -4.06 -49.92
C SER A 50 14.92 -4.65 -49.14
N ASP A 51 14.36 -5.78 -49.60
CA ASP A 51 13.17 -6.40 -49.05
C ASP A 51 13.50 -7.25 -47.81
N ALA A 52 12.46 -7.59 -47.07
CA ALA A 52 12.53 -8.57 -46.00
C ALA A 52 12.08 -9.93 -46.50
N ILE A 53 12.70 -10.97 -45.95
CA ILE A 53 12.20 -12.35 -46.02
C ILE A 53 11.36 -12.57 -44.77
N ALA A 54 10.07 -12.84 -44.98
CA ALA A 54 9.13 -13.19 -43.93
C ALA A 54 8.93 -14.70 -43.84
N LYS A 55 9.08 -15.22 -42.64
CA LYS A 55 8.88 -16.61 -42.28
C LYS A 55 7.65 -16.70 -41.37
N PHE A 56 6.55 -17.22 -41.91
CA PHE A 56 5.31 -17.42 -41.16
C PHE A 56 5.34 -18.77 -40.45
N ASN A 57 5.43 -18.74 -39.12
CA ASN A 57 5.35 -19.92 -38.26
C ASN A 57 4.08 -19.84 -37.41
N LEU A 58 2.93 -20.01 -38.05
CA LEU A 58 1.59 -19.93 -37.46
C LEU A 58 0.89 -21.30 -37.58
N ASP A 59 -0.41 -21.38 -37.30
CA ASP A 59 -1.25 -22.55 -37.59
C ASP A 59 -1.43 -22.78 -39.10
N GLN A 60 -1.77 -24.02 -39.50
CA GLN A 60 -1.83 -24.48 -40.91
C GLN A 60 -3.01 -23.87 -41.69
N GLN A 61 -3.01 -22.55 -41.87
CA GLN A 61 -4.02 -21.76 -42.57
C GLN A 61 -3.37 -20.78 -43.55
N VAL A 62 -4.15 -20.28 -44.50
CA VAL A 62 -3.75 -19.18 -45.38
C VAL A 62 -4.23 -17.85 -44.78
N TYR A 63 -3.30 -16.92 -44.63
CA TYR A 63 -3.51 -15.63 -44.02
C TYR A 63 -3.28 -14.52 -45.02
N ASN A 64 -4.16 -13.52 -45.06
CA ASN A 64 -3.78 -12.22 -45.61
C ASN A 64 -3.12 -11.40 -44.51
N TYR A 65 -2.09 -10.62 -44.83
CA TYR A 65 -1.41 -9.75 -43.87
C TYR A 65 -1.46 -8.30 -44.30
N GLN A 66 -1.39 -7.40 -43.32
CA GLN A 66 -1.14 -5.98 -43.52
C GLN A 66 -0.32 -5.41 -42.35
N PHE A 67 0.55 -4.44 -42.65
CA PHE A 67 1.24 -3.68 -41.62
C PHE A 67 0.44 -2.44 -41.27
N ASN A 68 0.17 -2.24 -39.98
CA ASN A 68 -0.53 -1.08 -39.44
C ASN A 68 0.44 -0.23 -38.61
N LYS A 69 0.22 1.08 -38.60
CA LYS A 69 1.21 2.06 -38.16
C LYS A 69 1.62 1.97 -36.69
N TYR A 70 0.74 1.54 -35.79
CA TYR A 70 0.94 1.71 -34.35
C TYR A 70 1.22 0.41 -33.61
N PHE A 71 1.95 0.52 -32.50
CA PHE A 71 2.08 -0.53 -31.51
C PHE A 71 0.73 -1.03 -31.00
N MET A 72 0.68 -2.32 -30.66
CA MET A 72 -0.47 -2.91 -30.01
C MET A 72 -0.64 -2.37 -28.60
N ASN A 73 -1.87 -2.03 -28.22
CA ASN A 73 -2.25 -1.82 -26.83
C ASN A 73 -2.99 -3.05 -26.30
N TYR A 74 -2.28 -3.88 -25.53
CA TYR A 74 -2.81 -5.12 -24.98
C TYR A 74 -3.81 -4.91 -23.82
N ASP A 75 -3.87 -3.72 -23.20
CA ASP A 75 -4.83 -3.38 -22.12
C ASP A 75 -6.20 -2.91 -22.65
N THR A 76 -6.56 -3.28 -23.88
CA THR A 76 -7.83 -2.93 -24.53
C THR A 76 -8.64 -4.16 -24.91
N THR A 77 -9.97 -4.02 -24.99
CA THR A 77 -10.87 -5.14 -25.35
C THR A 77 -10.68 -5.54 -26.82
N ASN A 78 -10.60 -4.58 -27.73
CA ASN A 78 -10.27 -4.84 -29.14
C ASN A 78 -8.83 -4.44 -29.42
N LYS A 79 -7.93 -5.39 -29.19
CA LYS A 79 -6.48 -5.19 -29.33
C LYS A 79 -6.09 -4.73 -30.74
N CYS A 80 -6.65 -5.35 -31.78
CA CYS A 80 -6.38 -5.02 -33.17
C CYS A 80 -6.86 -3.63 -33.58
N ALA A 81 -7.97 -3.13 -33.02
CA ALA A 81 -8.47 -1.79 -33.38
C ALA A 81 -7.48 -0.66 -33.02
N SER A 82 -6.57 -0.92 -32.07
CA SER A 82 -5.58 0.06 -31.62
C SER A 82 -4.40 0.27 -32.57
N SER A 83 -4.26 -0.58 -33.60
CA SER A 83 -3.09 -0.58 -34.50
C SER A 83 -3.09 0.52 -35.56
N GLY A 84 -4.24 1.19 -35.78
CA GLY A 84 -4.38 2.28 -36.75
C GLY A 84 -4.50 1.83 -38.20
N GLU A 85 -4.28 2.80 -39.10
CA GLU A 85 -4.37 2.63 -40.55
C GLU A 85 -3.23 1.78 -41.11
N GLY A 86 -3.50 1.17 -42.27
CA GLY A 86 -2.53 0.35 -43.00
C GLY A 86 -1.43 1.19 -43.63
N MET A 87 -0.20 0.68 -43.59
CA MET A 87 1.00 1.29 -44.16
C MET A 87 1.13 1.06 -45.69
N GLY A 88 0.08 0.56 -46.35
CA GLY A 88 0.09 0.25 -47.78
C GLY A 88 0.85 -1.02 -48.16
N VAL A 89 1.34 -1.79 -47.18
CA VAL A 89 1.98 -3.10 -47.38
C VAL A 89 1.02 -4.19 -46.95
N SER A 90 0.55 -4.97 -47.92
CA SER A 90 -0.30 -6.13 -47.71
C SER A 90 0.02 -7.25 -48.69
N GLY A 91 -0.37 -8.47 -48.34
CA GLY A 91 -0.15 -9.66 -49.15
C GLY A 91 -0.86 -10.88 -48.58
N SER A 92 -0.57 -12.05 -49.14
CA SER A 92 -1.09 -13.33 -48.67
C SER A 92 0.07 -14.22 -48.25
N GLY A 93 0.13 -14.57 -46.95
CA GLY A 93 1.03 -15.55 -46.37
C GLY A 93 0.41 -16.95 -46.40
N THR A 94 1.13 -17.94 -46.93
CA THR A 94 0.71 -19.36 -46.86
C THR A 94 1.56 -20.14 -45.86
N ASN A 95 0.93 -20.91 -44.96
CA ASN A 95 1.63 -21.91 -44.18
C ASN A 95 1.73 -23.20 -45.01
N GLY A 96 2.95 -23.62 -45.35
CA GLY A 96 3.18 -24.85 -46.10
C GLY A 96 2.83 -26.06 -45.25
N GLY A 97 1.82 -26.84 -45.65
CA GLY A 97 1.53 -28.12 -45.01
C GLY A 97 2.78 -29.03 -45.04
N SER A 98 3.06 -29.68 -43.91
CA SER A 98 4.20 -30.60 -43.63
C SER A 98 5.60 -30.00 -43.85
N ASP A 99 6.33 -29.74 -42.75
CA ASP A 99 7.79 -29.48 -42.62
C ASP A 99 8.47 -28.46 -43.57
N VAL A 100 7.76 -27.80 -44.46
CA VAL A 100 8.31 -26.78 -45.37
C VAL A 100 7.86 -25.39 -44.94
N VAL A 101 8.76 -24.70 -44.23
CA VAL A 101 8.64 -23.28 -43.94
C VAL A 101 8.61 -22.50 -45.26
N GLN A 102 7.48 -21.89 -45.61
CA GLN A 102 7.41 -20.97 -46.74
C GLN A 102 7.96 -19.61 -46.33
N THR A 103 8.91 -19.11 -47.13
CA THR A 103 9.50 -17.78 -46.99
C THR A 103 8.95 -16.88 -48.09
N GLU A 104 8.37 -15.75 -47.72
CA GLU A 104 7.86 -14.77 -48.67
C GLU A 104 8.74 -13.52 -48.68
N ARG A 105 8.98 -12.97 -49.86
CA ARG A 105 9.63 -11.66 -49.99
C ARG A 105 8.59 -10.56 -49.80
N ILE A 106 8.83 -9.67 -48.84
CA ILE A 106 7.95 -8.56 -48.50
C ILE A 106 8.74 -7.25 -48.64
N ALA A 107 8.18 -6.31 -49.41
CA ALA A 107 8.77 -4.99 -49.63
C ALA A 107 8.67 -4.08 -48.40
N VAL A 108 9.42 -4.41 -47.33
CA VAL A 108 9.52 -3.65 -46.08
C VAL A 108 10.98 -3.50 -45.66
N ALA A 109 11.31 -2.35 -45.08
CA ALA A 109 12.61 -2.14 -44.45
C ALA A 109 12.57 -2.65 -42.99
N LEU A 110 13.66 -3.27 -42.53
CA LEU A 110 13.81 -3.72 -41.14
C LEU A 110 14.67 -2.77 -40.29
N SER A 111 15.31 -1.78 -40.93
CA SER A 111 16.22 -0.83 -40.30
C SER A 111 16.12 0.54 -40.98
N GLY A 112 16.60 1.59 -40.32
CA GLY A 112 16.57 2.96 -40.86
C GLY A 112 15.18 3.60 -40.81
N LEU A 113 15.03 4.79 -41.38
CA LEU A 113 13.86 5.66 -41.18
C LEU A 113 12.54 5.13 -41.76
N ASN A 114 12.59 4.08 -42.59
CA ASN A 114 11.41 3.41 -43.16
C ASN A 114 11.11 2.05 -42.51
N SER A 115 11.76 1.74 -41.38
CA SER A 115 11.63 0.43 -40.73
C SER A 115 10.19 0.15 -40.28
N VAL A 116 9.78 -1.12 -40.36
CA VAL A 116 8.52 -1.63 -39.76
C VAL A 116 8.64 -1.97 -38.27
N GLU A 117 9.82 -1.77 -37.66
CA GLU A 117 10.01 -1.98 -36.22
C GLU A 117 9.05 -1.10 -35.39
N GLY A 118 8.21 -1.73 -34.58
CA GLY A 118 7.15 -1.09 -33.79
C GLY A 118 5.83 -0.85 -34.52
N ALA A 119 5.72 -1.28 -35.77
CA ALA A 119 4.43 -1.41 -36.45
C ALA A 119 3.71 -2.68 -35.96
N THR A 120 2.40 -2.77 -36.23
CA THR A 120 1.63 -3.99 -35.99
C THR A 120 1.47 -4.78 -37.28
N LEU A 121 1.79 -6.06 -37.24
CA LEU A 121 1.38 -7.02 -38.26
C LEU A 121 -0.02 -7.52 -37.91
N GLN A 122 -1.01 -7.17 -38.72
CA GLN A 122 -2.35 -7.72 -38.66
C GLN A 122 -2.48 -8.83 -39.70
N ILE A 123 -3.09 -9.95 -39.30
CA ILE A 123 -3.47 -11.04 -40.20
C ILE A 123 -4.97 -11.25 -40.20
N THR A 124 -5.53 -11.64 -41.35
CA THR A 124 -6.91 -12.07 -41.52
C THR A 124 -6.94 -13.44 -42.19
N LYS A 125 -7.91 -14.29 -41.87
CA LYS A 125 -8.05 -15.58 -42.53
C LYS A 125 -8.61 -15.35 -43.93
N SER A 126 -8.01 -15.96 -44.95
CA SER A 126 -8.56 -15.83 -46.31
C SER A 126 -10.00 -16.34 -46.42
N SER A 127 -10.39 -17.27 -45.55
CA SER A 127 -11.76 -17.82 -45.45
C SER A 127 -12.72 -16.96 -44.62
N ASP A 128 -12.23 -16.04 -43.79
CA ASP A 128 -13.03 -15.18 -42.92
C ASP A 128 -12.40 -13.79 -42.80
N PRO A 129 -12.84 -12.82 -43.61
CA PRO A 129 -12.32 -11.45 -43.57
C PRO A 129 -12.60 -10.70 -42.27
N ASN A 130 -13.59 -11.15 -41.46
CA ASN A 130 -13.90 -10.55 -40.17
C ASN A 130 -12.93 -11.01 -39.08
N PHE A 131 -12.24 -12.14 -39.30
CA PHE A 131 -11.17 -12.61 -38.44
C PHE A 131 -9.99 -11.64 -38.45
N LYS A 132 -9.55 -11.21 -37.27
CA LYS A 132 -8.34 -10.38 -37.11
C LYS A 132 -7.51 -10.87 -35.94
N ALA A 133 -6.23 -11.12 -36.19
CA ALA A 133 -5.22 -11.28 -35.15
C ALA A 133 -4.08 -10.29 -35.42
N CYS A 134 -3.48 -9.76 -34.35
CA CYS A 134 -2.49 -8.69 -34.46
C CYS A 134 -1.32 -8.92 -33.50
N ALA A 135 -0.13 -8.61 -33.97
CA ALA A 135 1.09 -8.68 -33.19
C ALA A 135 2.01 -7.50 -33.52
N THR A 136 2.66 -6.91 -32.53
CA THR A 136 3.68 -5.90 -32.81
C THR A 136 4.94 -6.55 -33.36
N VAL A 137 5.50 -5.95 -34.40
CA VAL A 137 6.81 -6.28 -34.98
C VAL A 137 7.90 -5.64 -34.12
N VAL A 138 8.71 -6.44 -33.45
CA VAL A 138 9.73 -5.97 -32.51
C VAL A 138 11.06 -6.65 -32.74
N SER A 139 12.14 -6.01 -32.32
CA SER A 139 13.48 -6.62 -32.23
C SER A 139 13.49 -7.73 -31.19
N THR A 140 14.42 -8.67 -31.35
CA THR A 140 14.71 -9.70 -30.35
C THR A 140 15.51 -9.15 -29.16
N ALA A 141 16.13 -7.97 -29.31
CA ALA A 141 16.81 -7.27 -28.23
C ALA A 141 15.82 -6.60 -27.27
N LYS A 142 16.26 -6.37 -26.03
CA LYS A 142 15.46 -5.70 -25.00
C LYS A 142 15.20 -4.24 -25.40
N TYR A 143 13.96 -3.80 -25.19
CA TYR A 143 13.56 -2.40 -25.33
C TYR A 143 13.73 -1.62 -24.04
N GLU A 144 14.13 -0.37 -24.18
CA GLU A 144 14.06 0.65 -23.14
C GLU A 144 13.00 1.68 -23.54
N THR A 145 12.14 2.02 -22.59
CA THR A 145 10.94 2.85 -22.81
C THR A 145 11.02 4.09 -21.94
N ALA A 146 10.78 5.25 -22.55
CA ALA A 146 10.58 6.52 -21.86
C ALA A 146 9.25 7.15 -22.29
N VAL A 147 8.71 8.03 -21.46
CA VAL A 147 7.43 8.70 -21.68
C VAL A 147 7.47 10.17 -21.26
N ALA A 148 6.85 11.01 -22.08
CA ALA A 148 6.44 12.36 -21.77
C ALA A 148 4.89 12.39 -21.71
N THR A 149 4.34 12.63 -20.53
CA THR A 149 2.89 12.67 -20.30
C THR A 149 2.43 14.11 -20.11
N PHE A 150 1.46 14.53 -20.91
CA PHE A 150 0.79 15.82 -20.77
C PHE A 150 -0.53 15.64 -20.00
N GLU A 151 -0.77 16.50 -19.03
CA GLU A 151 -1.92 16.42 -18.10
C GLU A 151 -2.64 17.78 -17.93
N ASP A 152 -2.26 18.80 -18.71
CA ASP A 152 -2.83 20.14 -18.62
C ASP A 152 -2.97 20.78 -20.00
N ASN A 153 -4.21 21.17 -20.35
CA ASN A 153 -4.67 21.75 -21.63
C ASN A 153 -4.45 20.86 -22.88
N VAL A 154 -3.30 20.22 -22.98
CA VAL A 154 -3.00 19.07 -23.83
C VAL A 154 -2.86 17.86 -22.93
N TYR A 155 -3.40 16.75 -23.39
CA TYR A 155 -3.43 15.48 -22.69
C TYR A 155 -2.86 14.38 -23.57
N GLY A 156 -2.38 13.32 -22.92
CA GLY A 156 -1.91 12.12 -23.60
C GLY A 156 -0.41 11.90 -23.41
N ASN A 157 0.15 11.01 -24.23
CA ASN A 157 1.50 10.50 -24.03
C ASN A 157 2.32 10.54 -25.33
N VAL A 158 3.59 10.87 -25.18
CA VAL A 158 4.63 10.61 -26.17
C VAL A 158 5.58 9.56 -25.61
N TYR A 159 5.57 8.37 -26.19
CA TYR A 159 6.45 7.27 -25.83
C TYR A 159 7.67 7.26 -26.75
N PHE A 160 8.84 7.02 -26.16
CA PHE A 160 10.10 6.83 -26.87
C PHE A 160 10.60 5.43 -26.56
N ARG A 161 10.87 4.63 -27.58
CA ARG A 161 11.28 3.23 -27.43
C ARG A 161 12.47 2.89 -28.29
N LYS A 162 13.49 2.30 -27.70
CA LYS A 162 14.71 1.90 -28.41
C LYS A 162 15.14 0.51 -27.96
N ALA A 163 15.33 -0.41 -28.89
CA ALA A 163 16.01 -1.66 -28.61
C ALA A 163 17.52 -1.42 -28.52
N VAL A 164 18.22 -2.14 -27.63
CA VAL A 164 19.67 -1.94 -27.38
C VAL A 164 20.49 -1.94 -28.68
N ASP A 165 20.18 -2.84 -29.61
CA ASP A 165 20.90 -3.00 -30.88
C ASP A 165 20.22 -2.30 -32.08
N SER A 166 19.12 -1.57 -31.85
CA SER A 166 18.43 -0.85 -32.94
C SER A 166 19.10 0.50 -33.23
N GLY A 167 19.23 0.80 -34.53
CA GLY A 167 19.67 2.11 -34.99
C GLY A 167 18.65 3.23 -34.72
N ASN A 168 17.37 2.89 -34.53
CA ASN A 168 16.30 3.89 -34.40
C ASN A 168 15.68 3.91 -33.00
N THR A 169 15.21 5.09 -32.61
CA THR A 169 14.22 5.27 -31.55
C THR A 169 12.86 5.46 -32.19
N ILE A 170 11.91 4.66 -31.76
CA ILE A 170 10.51 4.72 -32.19
C ILE A 170 9.80 5.70 -31.27
N ILE A 171 9.21 6.73 -31.85
CA ILE A 171 8.48 7.76 -31.12
C ILE A 171 7.00 7.58 -31.46
N TYR A 172 6.17 7.43 -30.45
CA TYR A 172 4.74 7.25 -30.62
C TYR A 172 4.03 8.35 -29.84
N SER A 173 3.28 9.19 -30.54
CA SER A 173 2.58 10.35 -29.99
C SER A 173 1.07 10.11 -30.08
N ASP A 174 0.36 10.29 -28.97
CA ASP A 174 -1.09 10.40 -28.91
C ASP A 174 -1.42 11.59 -28.03
N LEU A 175 -1.46 12.78 -28.65
CA LEU A 175 -1.71 14.06 -27.99
C LEU A 175 -3.02 14.64 -28.46
N TYR A 176 -3.75 15.26 -27.54
CA TYR A 176 -5.05 15.85 -27.84
C TYR A 176 -5.39 16.97 -26.87
N PHE A 177 -6.23 17.90 -27.32
CA PHE A 177 -6.70 19.00 -26.48
C PHE A 177 -7.68 18.50 -25.42
N GLY A 178 -7.56 19.07 -24.23
CA GLY A 178 -8.59 18.98 -23.21
C GLY A 178 -9.89 19.58 -23.70
N ASP A 179 -9.80 20.74 -24.38
CA ASP A 179 -10.93 21.43 -24.99
C ASP A 179 -11.34 20.78 -26.32
N SER A 180 -12.47 20.08 -26.31
CA SER A 180 -13.05 19.41 -27.48
C SER A 180 -13.56 20.36 -28.57
N THR A 181 -13.63 21.67 -28.32
CA THR A 181 -13.96 22.66 -29.36
C THR A 181 -12.75 22.98 -30.24
N LYS A 182 -11.53 22.71 -29.77
CA LYS A 182 -10.32 22.91 -30.55
C LYS A 182 -10.22 21.86 -31.65
N THR A 183 -9.93 22.32 -32.85
CA THR A 183 -9.61 21.45 -33.98
C THR A 183 -8.18 20.94 -33.88
N GLN A 184 -7.90 19.84 -34.56
CA GLN A 184 -6.54 19.32 -34.65
C GLN A 184 -5.56 20.42 -35.10
N THR A 185 -4.47 20.58 -34.37
CA THR A 185 -3.47 21.63 -34.59
C THR A 185 -2.07 21.02 -34.61
N SER A 186 -1.22 21.50 -35.51
CA SER A 186 0.18 21.07 -35.60
C SER A 186 1.08 22.03 -34.81
N TYR A 187 2.03 21.48 -34.07
CA TYR A 187 3.02 22.23 -33.31
C TYR A 187 4.43 21.85 -33.76
N LYS A 188 5.33 22.83 -33.72
CA LYS A 188 6.76 22.53 -33.68
C LYS A 188 7.05 21.87 -32.33
N TRP A 189 8.06 21.03 -32.28
CA TRP A 189 8.42 20.28 -31.09
C TRP A 189 9.91 20.00 -31.06
N ARG A 190 10.46 20.02 -29.85
CA ARG A 190 11.88 19.77 -29.59
C ARG A 190 12.08 19.36 -28.14
N MET A 191 13.28 18.91 -27.83
CA MET A 191 13.71 18.63 -26.45
C MET A 191 14.54 19.79 -25.91
N GLN A 192 14.33 20.12 -24.65
CA GLN A 192 15.03 21.19 -23.92
C GLN A 192 15.49 20.68 -22.55
N GLN A 193 16.41 21.40 -21.92
CA GLN A 193 16.85 21.06 -20.57
C GLN A 193 15.75 21.29 -19.53
N ASP A 194 14.95 22.34 -19.70
CA ASP A 194 13.81 22.70 -18.86
C ASP A 194 12.63 23.25 -19.69
N CYS A 195 11.59 23.73 -19.03
CA CYS A 195 10.42 24.34 -19.66
C CYS A 195 10.57 25.86 -19.90
N SER A 196 11.79 26.41 -19.86
CA SER A 196 11.98 27.86 -19.98
C SER A 196 11.65 28.37 -21.38
N LYS A 197 11.05 29.57 -21.45
CA LYS A 197 10.80 30.25 -22.72
C LYS A 197 12.15 30.60 -23.37
N GLY A 198 12.35 30.14 -24.61
CA GLY A 198 13.62 30.32 -25.32
C GLY A 198 14.75 29.38 -24.86
N GLY A 199 14.46 28.36 -24.04
CA GLY A 199 15.45 27.40 -23.56
C GLY A 199 16.20 26.70 -24.70
N ALA A 200 17.49 26.41 -24.48
CA ALA A 200 18.34 25.82 -25.50
C ALA A 200 17.84 24.42 -25.91
N VAL A 201 17.96 24.10 -27.20
CA VAL A 201 17.67 22.75 -27.71
C VAL A 201 18.67 21.77 -27.08
N PHE A 202 18.17 20.62 -26.62
CA PHE A 202 19.02 19.58 -26.06
C PHE A 202 20.05 19.10 -27.10
N ASN A 203 21.32 19.46 -26.88
CA ASN A 203 22.42 19.24 -27.82
C ASN A 203 23.69 18.71 -27.11
N PRO A 204 23.64 17.51 -26.50
CA PRO A 204 24.72 16.99 -25.68
C PRO A 204 25.99 16.65 -26.50
N THR A 205 25.86 16.49 -27.82
CA THR A 205 27.00 16.24 -28.73
C THR A 205 27.55 17.51 -29.39
N SER A 206 27.03 18.69 -29.03
CA SER A 206 27.43 19.98 -29.61
C SER A 206 27.39 20.00 -31.16
N SER A 207 26.39 19.34 -31.76
CA SER A 207 26.20 19.37 -33.22
C SER A 207 25.88 20.79 -33.69
N SER A 208 26.39 21.17 -34.86
CA SER A 208 26.09 22.47 -35.49
C SER A 208 24.70 22.51 -36.14
N GLY A 209 24.06 21.36 -36.35
CA GLY A 209 22.79 21.25 -37.08
C GLY A 209 22.88 21.51 -38.59
N SER A 210 24.08 21.82 -39.11
CA SER A 210 24.27 22.15 -40.52
C SER A 210 24.05 20.92 -41.41
N GLY A 211 23.15 21.03 -42.38
CA GLY A 211 22.76 19.91 -43.25
C GLY A 211 21.80 18.91 -42.61
N CYS A 212 21.15 19.27 -41.51
CA CYS A 212 20.05 18.50 -40.93
C CYS A 212 18.88 18.39 -41.91
N THR A 213 18.41 17.16 -42.15
CA THR A 213 17.20 16.89 -42.94
C THR A 213 16.40 15.74 -42.33
N ASN A 214 15.17 15.57 -42.82
CA ASN A 214 14.29 14.44 -42.47
C ASN A 214 14.74 13.07 -43.02
N THR A 215 15.88 13.02 -43.73
CA THR A 215 16.46 11.80 -44.30
C THR A 215 17.89 11.54 -43.80
N ASP A 216 18.54 12.55 -43.22
CA ASP A 216 19.90 12.46 -42.64
C ASP A 216 19.91 13.06 -41.22
N HIS A 217 19.42 12.28 -40.26
CA HIS A 217 19.33 12.72 -38.86
C HIS A 217 20.70 12.88 -38.20
N ALA A 218 21.75 12.23 -38.71
CA ALA A 218 23.08 12.24 -38.09
C ALA A 218 23.68 13.65 -37.99
N LYS A 219 23.29 14.56 -38.89
CA LYS A 219 23.70 15.98 -38.88
C LYS A 219 22.81 16.87 -38.03
N CYS A 220 21.68 16.36 -37.55
CA CYS A 220 20.74 17.13 -36.75
C CYS A 220 21.18 17.27 -35.30
N ILE A 221 20.77 18.36 -34.66
CA ILE A 221 20.82 18.48 -33.20
C ILE A 221 19.87 17.42 -32.62
N ILE A 222 20.33 16.66 -31.61
CA ILE A 222 19.58 15.52 -31.05
C ILE A 222 18.17 15.91 -30.62
N GLY A 223 18.02 17.04 -29.93
CA GLY A 223 16.73 17.53 -29.46
C GLY A 223 15.85 18.19 -30.53
N ASP A 224 16.33 18.44 -31.75
CA ASP A 224 15.56 19.12 -32.79
C ASP A 224 14.66 18.12 -33.56
N LEU A 225 13.50 17.83 -32.99
CA LEU A 225 12.54 16.89 -33.57
C LEU A 225 11.79 17.47 -34.76
N THR A 226 11.59 18.79 -34.82
CA THR A 226 10.85 19.41 -35.93
C THR A 226 11.60 19.27 -37.25
N SER A 227 12.90 19.56 -37.25
CA SER A 227 13.70 19.45 -38.46
C SER A 227 13.88 17.99 -38.91
N LYS A 228 13.89 17.05 -37.97
CA LYS A 228 14.01 15.61 -38.24
C LYS A 228 12.70 14.97 -38.69
N LEU A 229 11.60 15.25 -38.00
CA LEU A 229 10.37 14.45 -38.04
C LEU A 229 9.16 15.24 -38.56
N GLY A 230 9.31 16.53 -38.81
CA GLY A 230 8.20 17.43 -39.08
C GLY A 230 7.49 17.88 -37.79
N THR A 231 6.32 18.50 -37.93
CA THR A 231 5.50 18.93 -36.79
C THR A 231 4.76 17.76 -36.14
N VAL A 232 4.39 17.92 -34.87
CA VAL A 232 3.52 16.96 -34.16
C VAL A 232 2.11 17.48 -34.08
N ASN A 233 1.13 16.60 -34.29
CA ASN A 233 -0.27 16.95 -34.22
C ASN A 233 -0.83 16.74 -32.81
N VAL A 234 -1.65 17.69 -32.37
CA VAL A 234 -2.51 17.60 -31.19
C VAL A 234 -3.95 17.51 -31.68
N GLY A 235 -4.60 16.38 -31.42
CA GLY A 235 -5.95 16.08 -31.89
C GLY A 235 -7.06 16.78 -31.09
N SER A 236 -8.28 16.75 -31.58
CA SER A 236 -9.46 17.22 -30.83
C SER A 236 -9.90 16.22 -29.76
N VAL A 237 -9.73 14.92 -30.05
CA VAL A 237 -10.06 13.81 -29.15
C VAL A 237 -8.94 12.78 -29.10
N LYS A 238 -8.96 11.92 -28.08
CA LYS A 238 -8.00 10.84 -27.92
C LYS A 238 -7.90 9.99 -29.20
N ALA A 239 -6.68 9.60 -29.56
CA ALA A 239 -6.35 8.83 -30.75
C ALA A 239 -6.62 9.50 -32.11
N SER A 240 -7.20 10.72 -32.19
CA SER A 240 -7.52 11.35 -33.48
C SER A 240 -6.29 11.89 -34.23
N ALA A 241 -5.21 12.21 -33.52
CA ALA A 241 -3.94 12.70 -34.06
C ALA A 241 -2.76 11.79 -33.69
N LYS A 242 -3.07 10.52 -33.42
CA LYS A 242 -2.09 9.50 -33.08
C LYS A 242 -1.10 9.35 -34.23
N GLU A 243 0.19 9.27 -33.92
CA GLU A 243 1.24 9.24 -34.94
C GLU A 243 2.49 8.49 -34.47
N ARG A 244 3.19 7.83 -35.40
CA ARG A 244 4.47 7.13 -35.18
C ARG A 244 5.56 7.77 -36.02
N TYR A 245 6.68 8.06 -35.38
CA TYR A 245 7.90 8.57 -35.99
C TYR A 245 9.08 7.63 -35.71
N LEU A 246 10.10 7.68 -36.57
CA LEU A 246 11.36 6.99 -36.39
C LEU A 246 12.50 8.00 -36.37
N ASP A 247 13.35 7.91 -35.35
CA ASP A 247 14.50 8.78 -35.19
C ASP A 247 15.80 7.98 -35.14
N ALA A 248 16.68 8.16 -36.13
CA ALA A 248 17.92 7.40 -36.24
C ALA A 248 19.05 7.83 -35.28
N ASN A 249 18.92 8.93 -34.53
CA ASN A 249 19.99 9.42 -33.66
C ASN A 249 19.55 9.91 -32.28
N LEU A 250 18.32 9.63 -31.87
CA LEU A 250 17.81 9.95 -30.54
C LEU A 250 18.23 8.88 -29.50
N PRO A 251 19.12 9.18 -28.54
CA PRO A 251 19.54 8.20 -27.55
C PRO A 251 18.58 8.12 -26.36
N LEU A 252 18.18 6.91 -25.97
CA LEU A 252 17.53 6.64 -24.67
C LEU A 252 18.49 6.05 -23.63
N LEU A 253 19.62 5.52 -24.10
CA LEU A 253 20.65 4.85 -23.32
C LEU A 253 21.98 5.52 -23.65
N SER A 254 22.80 5.80 -22.65
CA SER A 254 24.11 6.51 -22.66
C SER A 254 24.10 7.88 -21.96
N ALA A 255 25.29 8.48 -21.82
CA ALA A 255 25.52 9.81 -21.26
C ALA A 255 24.78 10.94 -22.02
N ASN A 256 24.40 10.71 -23.27
CA ASN A 256 23.68 11.69 -24.09
C ASN A 256 22.16 11.48 -24.07
N SER A 257 21.65 10.61 -23.19
CA SER A 257 20.23 10.25 -23.13
C SER A 257 19.31 11.46 -22.97
N VAL A 258 18.17 11.42 -23.64
CA VAL A 258 17.14 12.46 -23.53
C VAL A 258 16.23 12.27 -22.31
N VAL A 259 16.35 11.15 -21.61
CA VAL A 259 15.65 10.93 -20.33
C VAL A 259 16.15 11.96 -19.30
N GLY A 260 15.22 12.64 -18.63
CA GLY A 260 15.50 13.76 -17.73
C GLY A 260 15.45 15.13 -18.38
N SER A 261 15.43 15.21 -19.72
CA SER A 261 15.11 16.42 -20.47
C SER A 261 13.59 16.65 -20.53
N HIS A 262 13.16 17.74 -21.15
CA HIS A 262 11.76 18.10 -21.33
C HIS A 262 11.37 18.09 -22.81
N LEU A 263 10.23 17.50 -23.12
CA LEU A 263 9.59 17.64 -24.43
C LEU A 263 8.76 18.92 -24.42
N VAL A 264 9.02 19.81 -25.37
CA VAL A 264 8.26 21.04 -25.54
C VAL A 264 7.52 21.06 -26.87
N LEU A 265 6.31 21.64 -26.85
CA LEU A 265 5.55 22.01 -28.04
C LEU A 265 5.63 23.53 -28.19
N LEU A 266 5.92 23.99 -29.41
CA LEU A 266 6.12 25.39 -29.74
C LEU A 266 5.12 25.84 -30.80
N ASP A 267 4.69 27.09 -30.68
CA ASP A 267 3.90 27.75 -31.71
C ASP A 267 4.77 28.18 -32.92
N ASP A 268 4.16 28.86 -33.88
CA ASP A 268 4.84 29.34 -35.07
C ASP A 268 5.93 30.38 -34.77
N ASN A 269 5.78 31.14 -33.68
CA ASN A 269 6.76 32.12 -33.18
C ASN A 269 7.94 31.46 -32.43
N ASN A 270 7.92 30.14 -32.28
CA ASN A 270 8.86 29.35 -31.47
C ASN A 270 8.75 29.62 -29.97
N ASP A 271 7.59 30.07 -29.49
CA ASP A 271 7.29 30.19 -28.08
C ASP A 271 6.84 28.83 -27.52
N VAL A 272 7.35 28.45 -26.35
CA VAL A 272 6.94 27.22 -25.68
C VAL A 272 5.50 27.36 -25.19
N VAL A 273 4.61 26.51 -25.70
CA VAL A 273 3.17 26.48 -25.35
C VAL A 273 2.88 25.37 -24.36
N TYR A 274 3.46 24.19 -24.57
CA TYR A 274 3.28 23.03 -23.71
C TYR A 274 4.62 22.40 -23.39
N CYS A 275 4.79 21.88 -22.18
CA CYS A 275 6.04 21.27 -21.74
C CYS A 275 5.79 20.16 -20.73
N THR A 276 6.54 19.06 -20.82
CA THR A 276 6.56 18.02 -19.79
C THR A 276 7.90 17.29 -19.78
N ALA A 277 8.27 16.72 -18.63
CA ALA A 277 9.50 15.96 -18.47
C ALA A 277 9.42 14.60 -19.18
N ILE A 278 10.53 14.19 -19.81
CA ILE A 278 10.72 12.84 -20.35
C ILE A 278 11.28 11.96 -19.24
N THR A 279 10.53 10.93 -18.86
CA THR A 279 10.90 10.03 -17.76
C THR A 279 11.00 8.59 -18.25
N SER A 280 11.93 7.81 -17.69
CA SER A 280 12.00 6.38 -17.97
C SER A 280 10.75 5.68 -17.42
N VAL A 281 10.24 4.69 -18.16
CA VAL A 281 9.20 3.77 -17.69
C VAL A 281 9.90 2.60 -17.01
N PRO A 282 9.86 2.50 -15.67
CA PRO A 282 10.52 1.41 -14.98
C PRO A 282 9.79 0.08 -15.24
N ALA A 283 10.56 -0.99 -15.50
CA ALA A 283 10.03 -2.35 -15.48
C ALA A 283 9.38 -2.65 -14.13
N ARG A 284 8.24 -3.35 -14.16
CA ARG A 284 7.48 -3.75 -12.98
C ARG A 284 7.63 -5.26 -12.76
N SER A 285 7.88 -5.63 -11.50
CA SER A 285 8.00 -7.03 -11.08
C SER A 285 7.11 -7.28 -9.87
N LEU A 286 6.30 -8.33 -9.94
CA LEU A 286 5.40 -8.76 -8.88
C LEU A 286 5.73 -10.19 -8.44
N VAL A 287 5.40 -10.55 -7.21
CA VAL A 287 5.59 -11.89 -6.67
C VAL A 287 4.44 -12.32 -5.77
N ALA A 288 3.99 -13.56 -5.95
CA ALA A 288 3.10 -14.28 -5.05
C ALA A 288 3.91 -15.38 -4.35
N ALA A 289 4.35 -15.14 -3.11
CA ALA A 289 5.17 -16.08 -2.34
C ALA A 289 4.30 -17.04 -1.51
N PHE A 290 4.53 -18.34 -1.66
CA PHE A 290 3.83 -19.40 -0.95
C PHE A 290 4.68 -19.96 0.19
N SER A 291 4.08 -20.01 1.38
CA SER A 291 4.55 -20.73 2.55
C SER A 291 3.32 -21.10 3.37
N ARG A 292 2.53 -22.06 2.88
CA ARG A 292 1.24 -22.47 3.46
C ARG A 292 0.95 -23.96 3.26
N ASP A 293 0.44 -24.63 4.30
CA ASP A 293 0.10 -26.06 4.31
C ASP A 293 1.19 -26.97 3.71
N GLY A 294 2.46 -26.70 4.05
CA GLY A 294 3.64 -27.41 3.56
C GLY A 294 4.15 -27.00 2.17
N VAL A 295 3.38 -26.23 1.40
CA VAL A 295 3.80 -25.75 0.07
C VAL A 295 4.73 -24.54 0.20
N LYS A 296 5.89 -24.61 -0.45
CA LYS A 296 6.87 -23.52 -0.53
C LYS A 296 7.11 -23.12 -1.97
N GLY A 297 7.41 -21.85 -2.20
CA GLY A 297 7.82 -21.35 -3.51
C GLY A 297 7.22 -20.01 -3.85
N HIS A 298 7.16 -19.68 -5.13
CA HIS A 298 6.58 -18.44 -5.61
C HIS A 298 6.07 -18.55 -7.05
N ILE A 299 5.20 -17.60 -7.41
CA ILE A 299 4.90 -17.26 -8.80
C ILE A 299 5.27 -15.80 -9.00
N SER A 300 6.18 -15.50 -9.93
CA SER A 300 6.60 -14.13 -10.24
C SER A 300 6.14 -13.68 -11.61
N PHE A 301 5.93 -12.37 -11.74
CA PHE A 301 5.45 -11.71 -12.95
C PHE A 301 6.36 -10.54 -13.25
N GLN A 302 6.86 -10.44 -14.48
CA GLN A 302 7.72 -9.34 -14.89
C GLN A 302 7.29 -8.79 -16.25
N GLN A 303 7.18 -7.47 -16.33
CA GLN A 303 6.83 -6.76 -17.56
C GLN A 303 7.70 -5.50 -17.70
N SER A 304 8.38 -5.36 -18.83
CA SER A 304 9.34 -4.27 -19.05
C SER A 304 8.65 -2.91 -19.25
N SER A 305 7.54 -2.90 -20.00
CA SER A 305 6.61 -1.77 -20.14
C SER A 305 5.24 -2.29 -20.56
N MET A 306 4.26 -1.40 -20.73
CA MET A 306 2.89 -1.75 -21.17
C MET A 306 2.80 -2.41 -22.56
N PHE A 307 3.91 -2.46 -23.31
CA PHE A 307 3.95 -2.98 -24.68
C PHE A 307 4.57 -4.37 -24.81
N GLU A 308 5.26 -4.87 -23.79
CA GLU A 308 5.83 -6.22 -23.77
C GLU A 308 4.83 -7.23 -23.14
N SER A 309 5.03 -8.51 -23.42
CA SER A 309 4.34 -9.56 -22.66
C SER A 309 4.81 -9.62 -21.21
N THR A 310 3.95 -10.16 -20.36
CA THR A 310 4.33 -10.48 -18.99
C THR A 310 4.98 -11.84 -18.95
N ARG A 311 6.26 -11.89 -18.55
CA ARG A 311 6.96 -13.12 -18.23
C ARG A 311 6.47 -13.63 -16.88
N ILE A 312 6.05 -14.89 -16.83
CA ILE A 312 5.54 -15.56 -15.64
C ILE A 312 6.47 -16.70 -15.30
N GLU A 313 6.95 -16.77 -14.07
CA GLU A 313 7.77 -17.87 -13.57
C GLU A 313 7.06 -18.54 -12.39
N VAL A 314 6.84 -19.84 -12.50
CA VAL A 314 6.21 -20.67 -11.45
C VAL A 314 7.29 -21.56 -10.87
N SER A 315 7.53 -21.46 -9.57
CA SER A 315 8.45 -22.31 -8.83
C SER A 315 7.79 -22.74 -7.52
N LEU A 316 7.23 -23.95 -7.48
CA LEU A 316 6.49 -24.47 -6.32
C LEU A 316 7.02 -25.86 -5.94
N MET A 317 7.05 -26.14 -4.66
CA MET A 317 7.52 -27.38 -4.08
C MET A 317 6.51 -27.95 -3.10
N ASN A 318 6.53 -29.28 -2.94
CA ASN A 318 5.70 -30.02 -2.00
C ASN A 318 4.19 -29.77 -2.18
N LEU A 319 3.70 -29.83 -3.43
CA LEU A 319 2.28 -29.73 -3.76
C LEU A 319 1.46 -30.94 -3.27
N GLN A 320 2.11 -32.00 -2.78
CA GLN A 320 1.50 -33.15 -2.11
C GLN A 320 0.50 -33.91 -2.98
N SER A 321 0.61 -33.79 -4.31
CA SER A 321 -0.39 -34.26 -5.28
C SER A 321 -1.82 -33.74 -5.02
N LYS A 322 -1.95 -32.67 -4.21
CA LYS A 322 -3.24 -32.05 -3.87
C LYS A 322 -3.62 -30.98 -4.88
N ALA A 323 -2.65 -30.31 -5.49
CA ALA A 323 -2.87 -29.15 -6.36
C ALA A 323 -3.55 -29.50 -7.70
N SER A 324 -4.35 -28.57 -8.22
CA SER A 324 -4.94 -28.64 -9.57
C SER A 324 -4.94 -27.26 -10.24
N GLY A 325 -6.08 -26.54 -10.23
CA GLY A 325 -6.19 -25.19 -10.80
C GLY A 325 -5.45 -24.15 -9.97
N TYR A 326 -4.99 -23.08 -10.61
CA TYR A 326 -4.36 -21.94 -9.92
C TYR A 326 -4.72 -20.65 -10.65
N HIS A 327 -5.17 -19.66 -9.88
CA HIS A 327 -5.84 -18.49 -10.44
C HIS A 327 -5.51 -17.22 -9.66
N ILE A 328 -5.53 -16.08 -10.34
CA ILE A 328 -5.55 -14.75 -9.72
C ILE A 328 -7.00 -14.38 -9.42
N HIS A 329 -7.27 -14.08 -8.15
CA HIS A 329 -8.58 -13.69 -7.65
C HIS A 329 -8.71 -12.18 -7.51
N LYS A 330 -9.93 -11.69 -7.29
CA LYS A 330 -10.17 -10.24 -7.28
C LYS A 330 -9.54 -9.55 -6.07
N PHE A 331 -9.79 -10.02 -4.85
CA PHE A 331 -9.42 -9.30 -3.63
C PHE A 331 -8.15 -9.85 -2.98
N PRO A 332 -7.37 -9.00 -2.29
CA PRO A 332 -6.23 -9.46 -1.50
C PRO A 332 -6.68 -10.36 -0.34
N VAL A 333 -5.82 -11.29 0.06
CA VAL A 333 -5.94 -12.09 1.28
C VAL A 333 -5.85 -11.14 2.49
N PRO A 334 -6.86 -11.11 3.39
CA PRO A 334 -6.80 -10.32 4.61
C PRO A 334 -5.83 -10.96 5.62
N GLN A 335 -5.52 -10.27 6.72
CA GLN A 335 -4.79 -10.92 7.81
C GLN A 335 -5.66 -12.00 8.50
N ARG A 336 -5.04 -13.10 8.93
CA ARG A 336 -5.73 -14.13 9.74
C ARG A 336 -5.96 -13.61 11.15
N VAL A 337 -7.20 -13.62 11.59
CA VAL A 337 -7.61 -13.13 12.90
C VAL A 337 -8.01 -14.27 13.84
N THR A 338 -8.71 -15.29 13.33
CA THR A 338 -9.17 -16.43 14.13
C THR A 338 -8.62 -17.76 13.59
N LYS A 339 -8.62 -18.80 14.44
CA LYS A 339 -8.13 -20.13 14.04
C LYS A 339 -8.99 -20.76 12.94
N ASP A 340 -10.31 -20.60 12.98
CA ASP A 340 -11.23 -21.27 12.04
C ASP A 340 -11.47 -20.46 10.74
N GLN A 341 -10.72 -19.37 10.54
CA GLN A 341 -10.90 -18.49 9.39
C GLN A 341 -10.44 -19.14 8.08
N ALA A 342 -11.37 -19.35 7.15
CA ALA A 342 -11.09 -19.87 5.81
C ALA A 342 -10.49 -18.78 4.89
N MET A 343 -9.18 -18.52 5.03
CA MET A 343 -8.46 -17.40 4.38
C MET A 343 -8.65 -17.29 2.86
N CYS A 344 -8.73 -18.43 2.16
CA CYS A 344 -8.82 -18.45 0.70
C CYS A 344 -10.27 -18.55 0.19
N SER A 345 -11.26 -18.46 1.07
CA SER A 345 -12.68 -18.67 0.72
C SER A 345 -13.23 -17.66 -0.29
N GLY A 346 -14.36 -18.02 -0.91
CA GLY A 346 -15.12 -17.13 -1.81
C GLY A 346 -15.47 -15.79 -1.19
N ALA A 347 -15.77 -15.77 0.12
CA ALA A 347 -16.12 -14.56 0.84
C ALA A 347 -14.95 -13.58 1.00
N LEU A 348 -13.72 -14.07 1.16
CA LEU A 348 -12.56 -13.20 1.44
C LEU A 348 -11.82 -12.75 0.18
N VAL A 349 -11.60 -13.65 -0.78
CA VAL A 349 -10.82 -13.32 -2.00
C VAL A 349 -11.68 -13.16 -3.26
N SER A 350 -13.00 -13.39 -3.17
CA SER A 350 -13.96 -13.35 -4.29
C SER A 350 -13.61 -14.34 -5.41
N GLY A 351 -14.18 -14.18 -6.60
CA GLY A 351 -13.93 -15.03 -7.79
C GLY A 351 -12.66 -14.65 -8.57
N HIS A 352 -12.47 -15.29 -9.72
CA HIS A 352 -11.34 -15.02 -10.61
C HIS A 352 -11.36 -13.57 -11.12
N PHE A 353 -10.17 -13.05 -11.40
CA PHE A 353 -10.02 -11.73 -12.02
C PHE A 353 -10.32 -11.80 -13.52
N ASN A 354 -11.51 -11.32 -13.90
CA ASN A 354 -12.03 -11.35 -15.28
C ASN A 354 -12.53 -9.97 -15.75
N PRO A 355 -11.63 -9.00 -15.98
CA PRO A 355 -12.04 -7.64 -16.35
C PRO A 355 -12.53 -7.52 -17.80
N TYR A 356 -12.31 -8.54 -18.64
CA TYR A 356 -12.80 -8.59 -20.03
C TYR A 356 -14.15 -9.31 -20.17
N SER A 357 -14.73 -9.78 -19.05
CA SER A 357 -15.99 -10.54 -19.05
C SER A 357 -15.96 -11.72 -20.01
N ILE A 358 -14.85 -12.47 -20.01
CA ILE A 358 -14.70 -13.70 -20.79
C ILE A 358 -15.77 -14.70 -20.35
N ASP A 359 -16.50 -15.24 -21.33
CA ASP A 359 -17.42 -16.35 -21.11
C ASP A 359 -16.63 -17.65 -20.95
N ILE A 360 -16.60 -18.15 -19.71
CA ILE A 360 -15.83 -19.33 -19.33
C ILE A 360 -16.37 -20.58 -20.04
N SER A 361 -17.66 -20.63 -20.39
CA SER A 361 -18.25 -21.79 -21.06
C SER A 361 -17.73 -21.99 -22.50
N GLY A 362 -17.26 -20.91 -23.13
CA GLY A 362 -16.62 -20.94 -24.45
C GLY A 362 -15.10 -21.03 -24.42
N SER A 363 -14.48 -21.10 -23.23
CA SER A 363 -13.03 -21.20 -23.09
C SER A 363 -12.52 -22.56 -23.57
N PRO A 364 -11.40 -22.63 -24.33
CA PRO A 364 -10.83 -23.90 -24.76
C PRO A 364 -10.33 -24.76 -23.59
N PRO A 365 -10.02 -26.05 -23.82
CA PRO A 365 -9.34 -26.87 -22.82
C PRO A 365 -8.01 -26.26 -22.36
N SER A 366 -7.69 -26.46 -21.09
CA SER A 366 -6.46 -25.97 -20.44
C SER A 366 -5.20 -26.17 -21.31
N GLY A 367 -4.46 -25.09 -21.53
CA GLY A 367 -3.19 -25.07 -22.28
C GLY A 367 -3.32 -25.10 -23.81
N THR A 368 -4.54 -25.17 -24.37
CA THR A 368 -4.73 -25.33 -25.83
C THR A 368 -5.16 -24.05 -26.55
N GLY A 369 -5.50 -23.00 -25.80
CA GLY A 369 -6.08 -21.77 -26.32
C GLY A 369 -5.09 -20.60 -26.30
N THR A 370 -5.41 -19.54 -27.04
CA THR A 370 -4.68 -18.27 -26.91
C THR A 370 -4.99 -17.55 -25.59
N ASN A 371 -4.08 -16.72 -25.10
CA ASN A 371 -4.20 -16.08 -23.77
C ASN A 371 -5.44 -15.19 -23.60
N ASP A 372 -5.99 -14.67 -24.70
CA ASP A 372 -7.19 -13.83 -24.73
C ASP A 372 -8.51 -14.60 -24.61
N LYS A 373 -8.49 -15.93 -24.76
CA LYS A 373 -9.68 -16.79 -24.63
C LYS A 373 -9.98 -17.19 -23.19
N TYR A 374 -9.12 -16.83 -22.25
CA TYR A 374 -9.26 -17.14 -20.83
C TYR A 374 -9.38 -15.84 -20.03
N GLU A 375 -10.00 -15.94 -18.85
CA GLU A 375 -9.96 -14.87 -17.85
C GLU A 375 -8.51 -14.44 -17.59
N ILE A 376 -8.24 -13.17 -17.29
CA ILE A 376 -6.86 -12.73 -16.98
C ILE A 376 -6.28 -13.60 -15.85
N GLY A 377 -7.10 -13.85 -14.83
CA GLY A 377 -6.72 -14.62 -13.68
C GLY A 377 -6.67 -16.13 -13.87
N ASP A 378 -7.12 -16.70 -14.99
CA ASP A 378 -7.12 -18.15 -15.17
C ASP A 378 -5.77 -18.68 -15.71
N LEU A 379 -4.79 -18.82 -14.81
CA LEU A 379 -3.45 -19.28 -15.18
C LEU A 379 -3.45 -20.76 -15.58
N SER A 380 -4.20 -21.62 -14.88
CA SER A 380 -4.30 -23.03 -15.26
C SER A 380 -4.98 -23.25 -16.60
N GLY A 381 -6.02 -22.47 -16.93
CA GLY A 381 -6.64 -22.49 -18.26
C GLY A 381 -5.64 -22.11 -19.34
N LYS A 382 -4.81 -21.08 -19.11
CA LYS A 382 -3.80 -20.63 -20.08
C LYS A 382 -2.62 -21.59 -20.25
N PHE A 383 -2.13 -22.20 -19.17
CA PHE A 383 -0.79 -22.81 -19.13
C PHE A 383 -0.75 -24.29 -18.73
N GLY A 384 -1.90 -24.92 -18.49
CA GLY A 384 -1.97 -26.27 -17.94
C GLY A 384 -2.17 -26.26 -16.42
N THR A 385 -2.72 -27.35 -15.87
CA THR A 385 -2.93 -27.48 -14.41
C THR A 385 -1.67 -27.90 -13.66
N LEU A 386 -1.74 -27.86 -12.32
CA LEU A 386 -0.75 -28.43 -11.40
C LEU A 386 -1.07 -29.88 -11.00
N ALA A 387 -2.12 -30.49 -11.58
CA ALA A 387 -2.53 -31.84 -11.22
C ALA A 387 -1.41 -32.86 -11.46
N GLY A 388 -1.16 -33.71 -10.46
CA GLY A 388 -0.12 -34.75 -10.51
C GLY A 388 1.32 -34.24 -10.40
N LYS A 389 1.53 -32.93 -10.17
CA LYS A 389 2.86 -32.35 -9.93
C LYS A 389 3.10 -32.21 -8.43
N ASP A 390 4.33 -32.48 -8.00
CA ASP A 390 4.77 -32.25 -6.61
C ASP A 390 5.74 -31.07 -6.51
N ASN A 391 6.74 -31.03 -7.41
CA ASN A 391 7.68 -29.92 -7.55
C ASN A 391 7.64 -29.44 -9.01
N VAL A 392 7.58 -28.14 -9.22
CA VAL A 392 7.37 -27.56 -10.55
C VAL A 392 8.20 -26.30 -10.74
N THR A 393 8.86 -26.21 -11.89
CA THR A 393 9.52 -24.99 -12.36
C THR A 393 9.13 -24.77 -13.82
N MET A 394 8.39 -23.70 -14.11
CA MET A 394 7.86 -23.39 -15.44
C MET A 394 8.02 -21.90 -15.74
N THR A 395 8.18 -21.56 -17.01
CA THR A 395 8.22 -20.15 -17.48
C THR A 395 7.27 -19.98 -18.66
N TYR A 396 6.50 -18.91 -18.63
CA TYR A 396 5.51 -18.57 -19.66
C TYR A 396 5.62 -17.09 -20.05
N ASN A 397 5.05 -16.74 -21.19
CA ASN A 397 4.79 -15.36 -21.58
C ASN A 397 3.29 -15.19 -21.83
N ASP A 398 2.70 -14.14 -21.25
CA ASP A 398 1.29 -13.80 -21.41
C ASP A 398 1.15 -12.41 -22.06
N TRP A 399 0.54 -12.37 -23.25
CA TRP A 399 0.27 -11.13 -23.99
C TRP A 399 -1.07 -10.47 -23.61
N ASN A 400 -1.77 -11.00 -22.61
CA ASN A 400 -3.06 -10.53 -22.11
C ASN A 400 -3.06 -10.27 -20.59
N MET A 401 -1.91 -10.39 -19.93
CA MET A 401 -1.76 -10.11 -18.50
C MET A 401 -1.00 -8.80 -18.30
N PRO A 402 -1.68 -7.68 -18.02
CA PRO A 402 -1.00 -6.42 -17.78
C PRO A 402 -0.48 -6.32 -16.34
N LEU A 403 0.71 -5.74 -16.18
CA LEU A 403 1.24 -5.22 -14.91
C LEU A 403 1.15 -3.70 -14.84
N PHE A 404 0.74 -3.04 -15.92
CA PHE A 404 0.51 -1.60 -16.00
C PHE A 404 -0.95 -1.33 -16.38
N GLY A 405 -1.45 -0.16 -16.00
CA GLY A 405 -2.78 0.28 -16.37
C GLY A 405 -3.89 -0.26 -15.50
N LYS A 406 -5.12 0.05 -15.91
CA LYS A 406 -6.32 -0.11 -15.08
C LYS A 406 -6.65 -1.56 -14.75
N ARG A 407 -6.15 -2.51 -15.53
CA ARG A 407 -6.38 -3.95 -15.37
C ARG A 407 -5.19 -4.68 -14.75
N ASN A 408 -4.20 -3.96 -14.19
CA ASN A 408 -3.05 -4.62 -13.62
C ASN A 408 -3.44 -5.60 -12.49
N ILE A 409 -2.60 -6.62 -12.30
CA ILE A 409 -2.85 -7.71 -11.35
C ILE A 409 -2.28 -7.45 -9.95
N ALA A 410 -1.63 -6.31 -9.72
CA ALA A 410 -1.01 -6.02 -8.43
C ALA A 410 -2.06 -5.86 -7.33
N PHE A 411 -1.68 -6.17 -6.09
CA PHE A 411 -2.53 -6.07 -4.90
C PHE A 411 -3.77 -6.99 -4.90
N ARG A 412 -3.78 -7.99 -5.78
CA ARG A 412 -4.75 -9.09 -5.82
C ARG A 412 -4.19 -10.32 -5.10
N SER A 413 -4.98 -11.39 -5.00
CA SER A 413 -4.52 -12.67 -4.47
C SER A 413 -4.33 -13.72 -5.56
N LEU A 414 -3.46 -14.69 -5.28
CA LEU A 414 -3.30 -15.91 -6.07
C LEU A 414 -3.76 -17.10 -5.24
N VAL A 415 -4.64 -17.93 -5.79
CA VAL A 415 -5.22 -19.11 -5.14
C VAL A 415 -4.82 -20.37 -5.91
N ILE A 416 -4.36 -21.39 -5.20
CA ILE A 416 -4.19 -22.74 -5.71
C ILE A 416 -5.34 -23.59 -5.18
N HIS A 417 -5.95 -24.39 -6.05
CA HIS A 417 -7.08 -25.26 -5.76
C HIS A 417 -6.62 -26.71 -5.56
N ARG A 418 -7.44 -27.48 -4.84
CA ARG A 418 -7.31 -28.92 -4.74
C ARG A 418 -7.81 -29.62 -6.01
N VAL A 419 -7.49 -30.90 -6.16
CA VAL A 419 -8.01 -31.78 -7.23
C VAL A 419 -9.54 -31.88 -7.27
N ASP A 420 -10.22 -31.70 -6.14
CA ASP A 420 -11.69 -31.66 -6.05
C ASP A 420 -12.30 -30.29 -6.44
N GLY A 421 -11.46 -29.31 -6.79
CA GLY A 421 -11.86 -27.95 -7.16
C GLY A 421 -11.97 -26.98 -5.98
N SER A 422 -11.93 -27.45 -4.74
CA SER A 422 -11.96 -26.58 -3.55
C SER A 422 -10.71 -25.71 -3.47
N ARG A 423 -10.84 -24.53 -2.86
CA ARG A 423 -9.70 -23.61 -2.68
C ARG A 423 -8.80 -24.13 -1.57
N TRP A 424 -7.50 -24.16 -1.81
CA TRP A 424 -6.53 -24.76 -0.90
C TRP A 424 -5.69 -23.72 -0.17
N ILE A 425 -4.77 -23.08 -0.89
CA ILE A 425 -3.81 -22.12 -0.36
C ILE A 425 -3.82 -20.85 -1.21
N CYS A 426 -3.48 -19.73 -0.58
CA CYS A 426 -3.48 -18.43 -1.22
C CYS A 426 -2.45 -17.52 -0.58
N THR A 427 -2.08 -16.50 -1.35
CA THR A 427 -1.15 -15.42 -0.98
C THR A 427 -1.45 -14.17 -1.80
N ASN A 428 -0.92 -13.02 -1.39
CA ASN A 428 -1.05 -11.77 -2.13
C ASN A 428 0.02 -11.64 -3.23
N ILE A 429 -0.35 -10.98 -4.33
CA ILE A 429 0.55 -10.56 -5.40
C ILE A 429 1.10 -9.19 -5.01
N GLU A 430 2.35 -9.18 -4.54
CA GLU A 430 3.03 -7.99 -4.04
C GLU A 430 4.01 -7.43 -5.08
N ASP A 431 4.15 -6.11 -5.13
CA ASP A 431 5.27 -5.49 -5.85
C ASP A 431 6.59 -5.87 -5.17
N VAL A 432 7.60 -6.22 -5.97
CA VAL A 432 8.96 -6.52 -5.48
C VAL A 432 9.66 -5.24 -5.04
N ASP A 433 9.40 -4.13 -5.75
CA ASP A 433 9.89 -2.80 -5.39
C ASP A 433 9.17 -2.29 -4.13
N ALA A 434 9.85 -1.44 -3.36
CA ALA A 434 9.26 -0.83 -2.18
C ALA A 434 7.98 -0.04 -2.54
N VAL A 435 6.94 -0.19 -1.72
CA VAL A 435 5.63 0.44 -1.94
C VAL A 435 5.33 1.49 -0.89
N LYS A 436 4.78 2.63 -1.34
CA LYS A 436 4.08 3.58 -0.48
C LYS A 436 2.69 3.04 -0.20
N THR A 437 2.31 2.94 1.06
CA THR A 437 0.95 2.56 1.48
C THR A 437 0.27 3.73 2.16
N ALA A 438 -1.00 3.96 1.86
CA ALA A 438 -1.84 4.93 2.54
C ALA A 438 -3.19 4.31 2.89
N MET A 439 -3.85 4.83 3.92
CA MET A 439 -5.15 4.34 4.38
C MET A 439 -6.06 5.49 4.78
N ALA A 440 -7.34 5.37 4.45
CA ALA A 440 -8.41 6.24 4.94
C ALA A 440 -9.46 5.40 5.67
N THR A 441 -9.73 5.70 6.93
CA THR A 441 -10.67 4.94 7.77
C THR A 441 -11.95 5.73 8.00
N PHE A 442 -13.08 5.16 7.58
CA PHE A 442 -14.40 5.73 7.75
C PHE A 442 -15.01 5.26 9.07
N THR A 443 -15.68 6.17 9.75
CA THR A 443 -16.23 5.92 11.11
C THR A 443 -17.73 6.14 11.22
N TYR A 444 -18.34 6.87 10.29
CA TYR A 444 -19.78 7.11 10.20
C TYR A 444 -20.12 7.95 8.94
N PRO A 445 -21.35 7.89 8.44
CA PRO A 445 -22.36 6.87 8.71
C PRO A 445 -21.94 5.53 8.08
N PHE A 446 -20.83 5.54 7.34
CA PHE A 446 -20.15 4.37 6.85
C PHE A 446 -18.92 4.09 7.70
N ILE A 447 -18.69 2.82 7.95
CA ILE A 447 -17.52 2.26 8.62
C ILE A 447 -16.74 1.42 7.61
N GLY A 448 -15.44 1.31 7.79
CA GLY A 448 -14.56 0.58 6.89
C GLY A 448 -13.37 1.41 6.49
N TYR A 449 -12.73 1.06 5.38
CA TYR A 449 -11.47 1.67 5.00
C TYR A 449 -11.22 1.61 3.49
N ALA A 450 -10.32 2.48 3.04
CA ALA A 450 -9.68 2.40 1.74
C ALA A 450 -8.16 2.28 1.93
N ILE A 451 -7.53 1.29 1.29
CA ILE A 451 -6.07 1.09 1.24
C ILE A 451 -5.59 1.45 -0.15
N LEU A 452 -4.57 2.29 -0.21
CA LEU A 452 -3.93 2.70 -1.46
C LEU A 452 -2.47 2.26 -1.44
N LYS A 453 -2.01 1.64 -2.53
CA LYS A 453 -0.62 1.20 -2.69
C LYS A 453 -0.05 1.70 -4.01
N GLN A 454 1.15 2.28 -3.96
CA GLN A 454 1.87 2.75 -5.15
C GLN A 454 3.37 2.42 -5.01
N PRO A 455 4.02 1.82 -6.02
CA PRO A 455 5.45 1.57 -5.92
C PRO A 455 6.28 2.88 -5.94
N LEU A 456 7.42 2.87 -5.24
CA LEU A 456 8.25 4.07 -4.99
C LEU A 456 9.23 4.40 -6.14
N LYS A 457 9.29 3.56 -7.17
CA LYS A 457 10.25 3.71 -8.26
C LYS A 457 9.92 4.90 -9.18
N SER A 458 8.64 5.24 -9.30
CA SER A 458 8.18 6.46 -9.98
C SER A 458 6.79 6.87 -9.49
N SER A 459 6.57 8.17 -9.27
CA SER A 459 5.26 8.71 -8.87
C SER A 459 4.19 8.56 -9.98
N ARG A 460 4.60 8.18 -11.19
CA ARG A 460 3.71 7.90 -12.33
C ARG A 460 3.26 6.44 -12.41
N GLN A 461 3.70 5.57 -11.51
CA GLN A 461 3.20 4.19 -11.46
C GLN A 461 1.76 4.14 -10.94
N ASP A 462 1.05 3.08 -11.32
CA ASP A 462 -0.36 2.92 -10.94
C ASP A 462 -0.52 2.86 -9.42
N THR A 463 -1.54 3.56 -8.92
CA THR A 463 -2.00 3.44 -7.54
C THR A 463 -3.13 2.42 -7.50
N SER A 464 -2.90 1.29 -6.83
CA SER A 464 -3.93 0.30 -6.53
C SER A 464 -4.75 0.76 -5.34
N ILE A 465 -6.08 0.70 -5.45
CA ILE A 465 -7.03 1.14 -4.40
C ILE A 465 -7.93 -0.04 -4.06
N PHE A 466 -7.93 -0.47 -2.80
CA PHE A 466 -8.90 -1.41 -2.24
C PHE A 466 -9.81 -0.64 -1.27
N ILE A 467 -11.13 -0.74 -1.43
CA ILE A 467 -12.10 -0.06 -0.57
C ILE A 467 -13.19 -1.03 -0.15
N GLU A 468 -13.49 -1.05 1.15
CA GLU A 468 -14.53 -1.86 1.77
C GLU A 468 -15.29 -0.96 2.75
N LEU A 469 -16.61 -0.84 2.55
CA LEU A 469 -17.47 0.01 3.36
C LEU A 469 -18.77 -0.70 3.77
N ASN A 470 -19.14 -0.55 5.03
CA ASN A 470 -20.40 -0.99 5.62
C ASN A 470 -21.14 0.19 6.23
N THR A 471 -22.46 0.10 6.41
CA THR A 471 -23.20 1.12 7.15
C THR A 471 -23.08 0.90 8.65
N ALA A 472 -22.76 1.96 9.39
CA ALA A 472 -22.65 1.93 10.85
C ALA A 472 -24.01 1.60 11.49
N ASP A 473 -25.09 2.17 10.94
CA ASP A 473 -26.45 2.01 11.46
C ASP A 473 -27.21 0.79 10.90
N GLY A 474 -26.59 0.02 10.00
CA GLY A 474 -27.20 -1.15 9.37
C GLY A 474 -28.25 -0.83 8.30
N THR A 475 -28.43 0.44 7.90
CA THR A 475 -29.38 0.86 6.88
C THR A 475 -28.67 1.51 5.69
N THR A 476 -29.13 1.25 4.46
CA THR A 476 -28.61 1.90 3.24
C THR A 476 -29.73 2.66 2.54
N THR A 477 -29.47 3.90 2.14
CA THR A 477 -30.38 4.69 1.31
C THR A 477 -30.21 4.43 -0.19
N SER A 478 -29.02 3.95 -0.59
CA SER A 478 -28.64 3.56 -1.95
C SER A 478 -27.63 2.41 -1.86
N THR A 479 -27.53 1.60 -2.91
CA THR A 479 -26.49 0.56 -3.03
C THR A 479 -25.27 1.04 -3.80
N SER A 480 -25.28 2.27 -4.34
CA SER A 480 -24.16 2.83 -5.09
C SER A 480 -23.99 4.33 -4.81
N TYR A 481 -22.75 4.73 -4.57
CA TYR A 481 -22.38 6.07 -4.15
C TYR A 481 -21.25 6.62 -5.02
N LYS A 482 -21.34 7.92 -5.33
CA LYS A 482 -20.20 8.63 -5.93
C LYS A 482 -19.14 8.85 -4.86
N TRP A 483 -17.89 8.93 -5.28
CA TRP A 483 -16.76 9.09 -4.39
C TRP A 483 -15.66 9.89 -5.09
N GLN A 484 -14.91 10.65 -4.30
CA GLN A 484 -13.90 11.57 -4.80
C GLN A 484 -12.81 11.85 -3.76
N ILE A 485 -11.69 12.40 -4.21
CA ILE A 485 -10.66 12.98 -3.36
C ILE A 485 -10.91 14.47 -3.25
N ASN A 486 -11.01 14.99 -2.03
CA ASN A 486 -11.13 16.43 -1.77
C ASN A 486 -9.79 17.03 -1.34
N LYS A 487 -9.64 18.34 -1.52
CA LYS A 487 -8.36 19.05 -1.34
C LYS A 487 -7.79 18.94 0.08
N ASN A 488 -8.64 19.07 1.10
CA ASN A 488 -8.23 19.15 2.50
C ASN A 488 -8.46 17.82 3.22
N MET A 489 -7.82 17.67 4.39
CA MET A 489 -8.11 16.61 5.35
C MET A 489 -9.56 16.69 5.87
N ALA A 490 -10.11 15.56 6.31
CA ALA A 490 -11.39 15.54 7.01
C ALA A 490 -11.26 16.19 8.40
N GLY A 491 -12.11 17.18 8.67
CA GLY A 491 -12.21 17.89 9.94
C GLY A 491 -13.16 17.23 10.94
N ALA A 492 -13.52 17.98 11.99
CA ALA A 492 -14.38 17.47 13.07
C ALA A 492 -15.88 17.35 12.70
N ASP A 493 -16.26 17.80 11.52
CA ASP A 493 -17.62 17.87 10.96
C ASP A 493 -18.06 16.60 10.21
N TRP A 494 -17.28 15.52 10.22
CA TRP A 494 -17.68 14.24 9.59
C TRP A 494 -18.96 13.63 10.17
N ASN A 495 -19.36 14.03 11.39
CA ASN A 495 -20.57 13.55 12.07
C ASN A 495 -21.66 14.60 12.22
N ALA A 496 -21.47 15.77 11.61
CA ALA A 496 -22.46 16.83 11.68
C ALA A 496 -23.77 16.38 11.02
N ASP A 497 -24.88 16.83 11.59
CA ASP A 497 -26.21 16.58 11.04
C ASP A 497 -26.46 17.45 9.80
N THR A 498 -25.86 18.63 9.75
CA THR A 498 -25.84 19.54 8.59
C THR A 498 -24.40 19.83 8.16
N SER A 499 -24.17 20.02 6.86
CA SER A 499 -22.84 20.36 6.30
C SER A 499 -21.73 19.36 6.64
N ARG A 500 -22.08 18.07 6.69
CA ARG A 500 -21.14 17.00 6.95
C ARG A 500 -19.97 17.03 5.96
N CYS A 501 -18.76 16.86 6.46
CA CYS A 501 -17.52 16.82 5.65
C CYS A 501 -17.22 18.11 4.85
N ALA A 502 -17.87 19.23 5.13
CA ALA A 502 -17.59 20.51 4.49
C ALA A 502 -16.13 20.98 4.64
N SER A 503 -15.46 20.62 5.74
CA SER A 503 -14.04 20.90 6.00
C SER A 503 -13.09 20.37 4.92
N THR A 504 -13.47 19.28 4.25
CA THR A 504 -12.69 18.66 3.17
C THR A 504 -12.53 19.59 1.96
N GLY A 505 -13.42 20.59 1.84
CA GLY A 505 -13.41 21.57 0.77
C GLY A 505 -13.96 21.00 -0.54
N TYR A 506 -13.33 21.34 -1.65
CA TYR A 506 -13.74 20.93 -2.99
C TYR A 506 -12.88 19.76 -3.50
N ILE A 507 -13.32 19.18 -4.62
CA ILE A 507 -12.61 18.10 -5.31
C ILE A 507 -11.16 18.49 -5.62
N PHE A 508 -10.23 17.56 -5.42
CA PHE A 508 -8.81 17.81 -5.64
C PHE A 508 -8.52 17.97 -7.15
N ASN A 509 -8.25 19.22 -7.55
CA ASN A 509 -7.98 19.61 -8.93
C ASN A 509 -6.72 20.50 -9.01
N PRO A 510 -5.53 19.93 -8.80
CA PRO A 510 -4.28 20.69 -8.80
C PRO A 510 -3.92 21.28 -10.18
N ASP A 511 -4.38 20.64 -11.26
CA ASP A 511 -4.13 21.06 -12.65
C ASP A 511 -5.12 22.13 -13.13
N ASN A 512 -6.04 22.57 -12.26
CA ASN A 512 -7.08 23.55 -12.57
C ASN A 512 -7.91 23.24 -13.83
N SER A 513 -8.06 21.94 -14.14
CA SER A 513 -8.89 21.46 -15.25
C SER A 513 -10.34 21.90 -15.07
N THR A 514 -11.07 22.20 -16.15
CA THR A 514 -12.48 22.64 -16.06
C THR A 514 -13.34 21.50 -15.50
N GLY A 515 -13.67 21.54 -14.22
CA GLY A 515 -14.23 20.41 -13.47
C GLY A 515 -15.76 20.29 -13.43
N THR A 516 -16.51 21.07 -14.23
CA THR A 516 -17.98 21.06 -14.22
C THR A 516 -18.59 21.38 -15.58
N GLY A 517 -19.76 20.81 -15.89
CA GLY A 517 -20.59 21.14 -17.06
C GLY A 517 -20.55 20.08 -18.16
N ALA A 518 -21.39 20.26 -19.19
CA ALA A 518 -21.57 19.29 -20.27
C ALA A 518 -20.27 18.94 -21.02
N GLN A 519 -19.36 19.92 -21.15
CA GLN A 519 -18.05 19.73 -21.75
C GLN A 519 -17.18 18.79 -20.91
N TYR A 520 -17.09 19.01 -19.59
CA TYR A 520 -16.38 18.12 -18.68
C TYR A 520 -16.98 16.71 -18.70
N ASP A 521 -18.32 16.60 -18.67
CA ASP A 521 -19.01 15.31 -18.71
C ASP A 521 -18.72 14.53 -19.99
N ALA A 522 -18.56 15.20 -21.14
CA ALA A 522 -18.17 14.56 -22.39
C ALA A 522 -16.69 14.13 -22.41
N GLN A 523 -15.83 14.88 -21.71
CA GLN A 523 -14.37 14.70 -21.75
C GLN A 523 -13.85 13.71 -20.72
N CYS A 524 -14.40 13.74 -19.50
CA CYS A 524 -14.01 12.84 -18.43
C CYS A 524 -14.82 11.53 -18.53
N GLN A 525 -14.15 10.49 -19.03
CA GLN A 525 -14.73 9.18 -19.28
C GLN A 525 -13.82 8.08 -18.73
N MET A 526 -14.39 6.92 -18.36
CA MET A 526 -13.60 5.75 -17.91
C MET A 526 -12.62 5.23 -18.97
N SER A 527 -12.86 5.50 -20.26
CA SER A 527 -11.94 5.22 -21.37
C SER A 527 -10.80 6.24 -21.49
N ASP A 528 -10.94 7.40 -20.86
CA ASP A 528 -9.96 8.48 -20.87
C ASP A 528 -9.82 9.20 -19.51
N PRO A 529 -9.38 8.48 -18.45
CA PRO A 529 -9.35 9.03 -17.09
C PRO A 529 -8.33 10.17 -16.89
N VAL A 530 -7.43 10.41 -17.85
CA VAL A 530 -6.44 11.49 -17.76
C VAL A 530 -7.08 12.89 -17.90
N ARG A 531 -8.22 13.00 -18.59
CA ARG A 531 -9.00 14.27 -18.70
C ARG A 531 -9.89 14.55 -17.50
N CYS A 532 -10.06 13.56 -16.63
CA CYS A 532 -10.85 13.72 -15.43
C CYS A 532 -10.11 14.57 -14.41
N VAL A 533 -10.86 15.37 -13.65
CA VAL A 533 -10.32 16.02 -12.46
C VAL A 533 -9.63 14.96 -11.61
N LYS A 534 -8.42 15.26 -11.11
CA LYS A 534 -7.56 14.24 -10.49
C LYS A 534 -8.27 13.50 -9.34
N GLY A 535 -9.06 14.20 -8.55
CA GLY A 535 -9.89 13.64 -7.48
C GLY A 535 -11.23 13.01 -7.88
N ASP A 536 -11.67 13.05 -9.14
CA ASP A 536 -12.99 12.52 -9.56
C ASP A 536 -12.94 11.00 -9.82
N LEU A 537 -12.93 10.24 -8.73
CA LEU A 537 -12.81 8.79 -8.79
C LEU A 537 -14.08 8.12 -9.33
N ALA A 538 -15.25 8.71 -9.08
CA ALA A 538 -16.52 8.21 -9.59
C ALA A 538 -16.58 8.19 -11.12
N LYS A 539 -16.10 9.24 -11.80
CA LYS A 539 -16.08 9.26 -13.26
C LYS A 539 -14.95 8.42 -13.86
N LYS A 540 -13.80 8.35 -13.17
CA LYS A 540 -12.65 7.54 -13.62
C LYS A 540 -12.90 6.03 -13.50
N HIS A 541 -13.57 5.60 -12.43
CA HIS A 541 -13.66 4.18 -12.04
C HIS A 541 -15.07 3.66 -11.81
N GLY A 542 -16.08 4.52 -11.85
CA GLY A 542 -17.45 4.17 -11.49
C GLY A 542 -17.77 4.42 -10.02
N GLN A 543 -19.03 4.18 -9.65
CA GLN A 543 -19.52 4.29 -8.28
C GLN A 543 -19.09 3.09 -7.43
N ILE A 544 -19.02 3.29 -6.12
CA ILE A 544 -18.76 2.22 -5.16
C ILE A 544 -20.04 1.84 -4.43
N SER A 545 -20.13 0.59 -4.00
CA SER A 545 -21.20 0.13 -3.12
C SER A 545 -20.82 0.25 -1.65
N VAL A 546 -21.84 0.34 -0.79
CA VAL A 546 -21.70 0.25 0.66
C VAL A 546 -22.65 -0.85 1.13
N ARG A 547 -22.13 -1.79 1.90
CA ARG A 547 -22.88 -2.97 2.34
C ARG A 547 -23.82 -2.64 3.50
N SER A 548 -25.03 -3.21 3.43
CA SER A 548 -25.98 -3.26 4.54
C SER A 548 -25.85 -4.59 5.31
N ALA A 549 -26.62 -4.83 6.37
CA ALA A 549 -26.53 -6.06 7.19
C ALA A 549 -26.98 -7.37 6.47
N ASP A 550 -27.05 -7.39 5.13
CA ASP A 550 -27.62 -8.44 4.30
C ASP A 550 -26.59 -9.31 3.56
N ASN A 551 -25.31 -9.30 3.98
CA ASN A 551 -24.21 -10.06 3.36
C ASN A 551 -23.96 -9.76 1.88
N THR A 552 -24.30 -8.56 1.39
CA THR A 552 -23.94 -8.11 0.04
C THR A 552 -22.47 -7.68 -0.03
N ALA A 553 -21.73 -8.04 -1.09
CA ALA A 553 -20.34 -7.64 -1.26
C ALA A 553 -20.23 -6.12 -1.54
N ALA A 554 -19.34 -5.41 -0.84
CA ALA A 554 -19.08 -3.97 -1.02
C ALA A 554 -17.59 -3.64 -1.20
N GLU A 555 -16.79 -4.66 -1.47
CA GLU A 555 -15.36 -4.54 -1.74
C GLU A 555 -15.13 -4.17 -3.20
N HIS A 556 -14.29 -3.16 -3.43
CA HIS A 556 -13.84 -2.77 -4.76
C HIS A 556 -12.31 -2.75 -4.79
N ILE A 557 -11.74 -3.16 -5.91
CA ILE A 557 -10.30 -3.03 -6.18
C ILE A 557 -10.07 -2.45 -7.56
N LEU A 558 -9.35 -1.35 -7.60
CA LEU A 558 -9.19 -0.47 -8.76
C LEU A 558 -7.72 -0.09 -8.93
N SER A 559 -7.37 0.45 -10.09
CA SER A 559 -6.02 0.96 -10.35
C SER A 559 -6.10 2.26 -11.14
N ASP A 560 -5.50 3.32 -10.60
CA ASP A 560 -5.48 4.65 -11.20
C ASP A 560 -4.05 5.04 -11.59
N GLN A 561 -3.84 5.34 -12.87
CA GLN A 561 -2.53 5.70 -13.43
C GLN A 561 -2.13 7.16 -13.13
N TYR A 562 -3.07 7.99 -12.68
CA TYR A 562 -2.94 9.44 -12.56
C TYR A 562 -3.25 9.96 -11.15
N LEU A 563 -3.20 9.08 -10.15
CA LEU A 563 -3.48 9.38 -8.74
C LEU A 563 -2.27 9.09 -7.84
N PRO A 564 -1.19 9.90 -7.92
CA PRO A 564 0.03 9.65 -7.15
C PRO A 564 -0.20 9.78 -5.65
N LEU A 565 0.44 8.90 -4.86
CA LEU A 565 0.42 8.99 -3.40
C LEU A 565 1.42 10.01 -2.85
N TYR A 566 2.48 10.32 -3.62
CA TYR A 566 3.57 11.20 -3.21
C TYR A 566 3.99 12.16 -4.34
N GLY A 567 4.93 13.05 -4.02
CA GLY A 567 5.34 14.14 -4.91
C GLY A 567 4.38 15.33 -4.87
N PRO A 568 4.58 16.36 -5.73
CA PRO A 568 3.80 17.60 -5.70
C PRO A 568 2.29 17.41 -5.88
N MET A 569 1.90 16.33 -6.57
CA MET A 569 0.52 15.98 -6.89
C MET A 569 -0.07 14.93 -5.95
N GLY A 570 0.66 14.57 -4.88
CA GLY A 570 0.31 13.52 -3.94
C GLY A 570 -1.05 13.73 -3.25
N ILE A 571 -1.72 12.61 -2.93
CA ILE A 571 -3.01 12.61 -2.23
C ILE A 571 -2.94 12.27 -0.74
N ILE A 572 -1.77 11.90 -0.20
CA ILE A 572 -1.59 11.78 1.26
C ILE A 572 -1.79 13.16 1.92
N GLY A 573 -2.53 13.20 3.04
CA GLY A 573 -2.94 14.45 3.69
C GLY A 573 -4.19 15.10 3.07
N ARG A 574 -4.89 14.38 2.18
CA ARG A 574 -6.20 14.77 1.63
C ARG A 574 -7.30 13.91 2.23
N SER A 575 -8.50 13.95 1.66
CA SER A 575 -9.61 13.11 2.11
C SER A 575 -10.31 12.40 0.97
N ILE A 576 -10.76 11.16 1.23
CA ILE A 576 -11.77 10.50 0.41
C ILE A 576 -13.14 10.93 0.93
N VAL A 577 -14.03 11.31 0.03
CA VAL A 577 -15.39 11.75 0.33
C VAL A 577 -16.38 10.90 -0.44
N ILE A 578 -17.35 10.35 0.27
CA ILE A 578 -18.49 9.60 -0.29
C ILE A 578 -19.69 10.54 -0.38
N LEU A 579 -20.33 10.56 -1.54
CA LEU A 579 -21.41 11.48 -1.90
C LEU A 579 -22.72 10.69 -2.05
N GLY A 580 -23.76 11.13 -1.36
CA GLY A 580 -25.14 10.70 -1.58
C GLY A 580 -25.93 11.73 -2.37
N ASP A 581 -27.23 11.50 -2.51
CA ASP A 581 -28.13 12.36 -3.29
C ASP A 581 -28.20 13.79 -2.76
N ASN A 582 -28.06 13.96 -1.44
CA ASN A 582 -28.18 15.24 -0.75
C ASN A 582 -26.82 15.87 -0.36
N GLY A 583 -25.71 15.39 -0.94
CA GLY A 583 -24.36 15.94 -0.72
C GLY A 583 -23.38 14.96 -0.08
N MET A 584 -22.37 15.49 0.63
CA MET A 584 -21.31 14.67 1.25
C MET A 584 -21.86 13.87 2.43
N MET A 585 -21.71 12.54 2.37
CA MET A 585 -22.22 11.60 3.37
C MET A 585 -21.17 11.12 4.35
N ALA A 586 -19.97 10.81 3.87
CA ALA A 586 -18.88 10.29 4.69
C ALA A 586 -17.55 10.83 4.18
N CYS A 587 -16.58 11.01 5.08
CA CYS A 587 -15.24 11.40 4.69
C CYS A 587 -14.21 10.79 5.62
N ALA A 588 -13.03 10.54 5.08
CA ALA A 588 -11.88 10.05 5.83
C ALA A 588 -10.60 10.66 5.27
N THR A 589 -9.71 11.09 6.15
CA THR A 589 -8.37 11.56 5.76
C THR A 589 -7.51 10.39 5.30
N ILE A 590 -6.71 10.61 4.26
CA ILE A 590 -5.74 9.66 3.71
C ILE A 590 -4.42 9.86 4.46
N TYR A 591 -4.12 8.95 5.37
CA TYR A 591 -2.85 8.94 6.10
C TYR A 591 -1.88 7.96 5.45
N GLU A 592 -0.59 8.28 5.49
CA GLU A 592 0.45 7.31 5.19
C GLU A 592 0.39 6.16 6.21
N VAL A 593 0.39 4.92 5.73
CA VAL A 593 0.64 3.77 6.59
C VAL A 593 2.15 3.61 6.65
N ARG A 594 2.72 4.00 7.79
CA ARG A 594 4.16 3.87 8.06
C ARG A 594 4.53 2.41 8.20
N GLU A 595 5.77 2.06 7.84
CA GLU A 595 6.35 0.79 8.25
C GLU A 595 6.50 0.77 9.77
N ARG A 596 5.91 -0.25 10.43
CA ARG A 596 6.09 -0.45 11.86
C ARG A 596 7.36 -1.26 12.08
N VAL A 597 8.24 -0.76 12.94
CA VAL A 597 9.48 -1.42 13.31
C VAL A 597 9.47 -1.69 14.80
N ALA A 598 9.58 -2.97 15.17
CA ALA A 598 9.74 -3.39 16.55
C ALA A 598 11.13 -3.99 16.77
N VAL A 599 11.61 -3.91 18.01
CA VAL A 599 12.94 -4.34 18.38
C VAL A 599 12.94 -4.99 19.76
N VAL A 600 13.78 -6.01 19.91
CA VAL A 600 14.24 -6.54 21.18
C VAL A 600 15.74 -6.25 21.27
N ASN A 601 16.15 -5.28 22.08
CA ASN A 601 17.54 -4.88 22.26
C ASN A 601 17.96 -4.73 23.74
N SER A 602 17.04 -5.05 24.66
CA SER A 602 17.29 -5.06 26.10
C SER A 602 17.02 -6.46 26.62
N TRP A 603 18.09 -7.16 27.01
CA TRP A 603 18.07 -8.56 27.41
C TRP A 603 18.25 -8.69 28.91
N SER A 604 17.49 -9.60 29.52
CA SER A 604 17.54 -9.84 30.96
C SER A 604 18.89 -10.42 31.43
N LYS A 605 19.62 -11.14 30.56
CA LYS A 605 20.93 -11.74 30.87
C LYS A 605 21.85 -11.84 29.65
N GLY A 606 23.08 -11.34 29.77
CA GLY A 606 24.28 -11.74 29.00
C GLY A 606 24.34 -11.49 27.49
N VAL A 607 23.19 -11.36 26.83
CA VAL A 607 23.07 -11.23 25.37
C VAL A 607 23.15 -9.77 24.98
N THR A 608 23.85 -9.51 23.88
CA THR A 608 23.95 -8.18 23.26
C THR A 608 23.46 -8.23 21.81
N GLY A 609 23.19 -7.07 21.23
CA GLY A 609 22.60 -6.98 19.90
C GLY A 609 21.07 -6.97 19.95
N SER A 610 20.43 -7.24 18.81
CA SER A 610 18.98 -7.09 18.67
C SER A 610 18.31 -8.10 17.76
N ILE A 611 17.01 -8.32 17.98
CA ILE A 611 16.10 -8.85 16.98
C ILE A 611 15.18 -7.72 16.55
N LYS A 612 15.11 -7.44 15.25
CA LYS A 612 14.24 -6.42 14.67
C LYS A 612 13.15 -7.07 13.83
N PHE A 613 11.94 -6.57 13.96
CA PHE A 613 10.78 -6.95 13.17
C PHE A 613 10.31 -5.73 12.38
N SER A 614 10.03 -5.86 11.09
CA SER A 614 9.41 -4.77 10.31
C SER A 614 8.28 -5.26 9.42
N GLN A 615 7.18 -4.49 9.36
CA GLN A 615 5.99 -4.80 8.57
C GLN A 615 5.40 -3.50 7.99
N SER A 616 5.03 -3.53 6.71
CA SER A 616 4.62 -2.33 5.95
C SER A 616 3.15 -1.94 6.08
N SER A 617 2.25 -2.88 6.42
CA SER A 617 0.81 -2.61 6.59
C SER A 617 0.13 -3.65 7.46
N GLY A 618 -1.06 -3.33 7.99
CA GLY A 618 -1.75 -4.12 9.00
C GLY A 618 -3.15 -4.63 8.67
N VAL A 619 -3.63 -4.50 7.44
CA VAL A 619 -5.03 -4.84 7.09
C VAL A 619 -5.11 -6.05 6.16
N VAL A 620 -4.22 -6.11 5.17
CA VAL A 620 -4.04 -7.28 4.31
C VAL A 620 -2.86 -8.12 4.80
N GLU A 621 -2.85 -9.41 4.45
CA GLU A 621 -1.69 -10.27 4.68
C GLU A 621 -0.47 -9.69 3.96
N VAL A 622 0.58 -9.39 4.72
CA VAL A 622 1.88 -8.95 4.22
C VAL A 622 2.96 -9.57 5.09
N LYS A 623 4.12 -9.86 4.50
CA LYS A 623 5.25 -10.43 5.24
C LYS A 623 5.77 -9.47 6.32
N THR A 624 6.13 -10.03 7.47
CA THR A 624 6.98 -9.41 8.49
C THR A 624 8.42 -9.85 8.24
N THR A 625 9.33 -8.89 8.13
CA THR A 625 10.78 -9.13 8.05
C THR A 625 11.34 -9.27 9.45
N ILE A 626 12.12 -10.33 9.71
CA ILE A 626 12.73 -10.62 11.01
C ILE A 626 14.25 -10.60 10.82
N LYS A 627 14.94 -9.64 11.42
CA LYS A 627 16.40 -9.50 11.38
C LYS A 627 17.00 -9.77 12.74
N ASN A 628 17.79 -10.85 12.81
CA ASN A 628 18.51 -11.24 14.01
C ASN A 628 19.96 -10.73 13.89
N ASP A 629 20.44 -10.00 14.88
CA ASP A 629 21.84 -9.60 15.04
C ASP A 629 22.21 -9.75 16.52
N LEU A 630 22.46 -10.99 16.93
CA LEU A 630 22.72 -11.36 18.33
C LEU A 630 24.18 -11.73 18.53
N GLN A 631 24.70 -11.34 19.68
CA GLN A 631 26.07 -11.62 20.11
C GLN A 631 26.08 -12.12 21.55
N ASN A 632 27.22 -12.65 21.99
CA ASN A 632 27.39 -13.20 23.34
C ASN A 632 26.40 -14.34 23.66
N LEU A 633 26.07 -15.15 22.65
CA LEU A 633 25.23 -16.34 22.83
C LEU A 633 25.97 -17.47 23.56
N ALA A 634 27.31 -17.41 23.61
CA ALA A 634 28.19 -18.27 24.39
C ALA A 634 27.96 -19.78 24.22
N ASN A 635 27.53 -20.23 23.02
CA ASN A 635 27.06 -21.61 22.78
C ASN A 635 26.00 -22.10 23.79
N THR A 636 25.36 -21.16 24.49
CA THR A 636 24.38 -21.43 25.53
C THR A 636 22.98 -21.38 24.96
N ALA A 637 22.68 -20.44 24.05
CA ALA A 637 21.36 -20.38 23.40
C ALA A 637 21.20 -21.46 22.32
N ALA A 638 19.97 -21.97 22.19
CA ALA A 638 19.52 -22.80 21.08
C ALA A 638 18.18 -22.28 20.53
N ASN A 639 17.06 -22.66 21.14
CA ASN A 639 15.74 -22.23 20.67
C ASN A 639 15.41 -20.81 21.14
N TYR A 640 14.55 -20.13 20.40
CA TYR A 640 14.06 -18.81 20.73
C TYR A 640 12.67 -18.59 20.16
N HIS A 641 11.79 -18.03 20.98
CA HIS A 641 10.36 -17.92 20.69
C HIS A 641 9.80 -16.57 21.16
N VAL A 642 8.74 -16.12 20.50
CA VAL A 642 7.85 -15.09 21.04
C VAL A 642 6.92 -15.74 22.06
N HIS A 643 6.90 -15.20 23.28
CA HIS A 643 6.05 -15.65 24.37
C HIS A 643 4.80 -14.78 24.52
N THR A 644 3.76 -15.29 25.20
CA THR A 644 2.48 -14.59 25.28
C THR A 644 2.58 -13.23 25.99
N PHE A 645 3.42 -13.06 27.00
CA PHE A 645 3.51 -11.78 27.72
C PHE A 645 4.88 -11.12 27.63
N GLY A 646 4.85 -9.78 27.66
CA GLY A 646 6.01 -8.97 28.00
C GLY A 646 6.39 -9.12 29.48
N ILE A 647 7.67 -8.94 29.75
CA ILE A 647 8.28 -8.86 31.07
C ILE A 647 7.78 -7.59 31.77
N SER A 648 7.13 -7.76 32.92
CA SER A 648 6.71 -6.63 33.76
C SER A 648 7.93 -5.94 34.41
N PRO A 649 7.92 -4.61 34.56
CA PRO A 649 8.96 -3.89 35.27
C PRO A 649 9.17 -4.46 36.69
N GLY A 650 10.42 -4.73 37.07
CA GLY A 650 10.77 -5.23 38.41
C GLY A 650 10.47 -6.71 38.67
N ALA A 651 10.12 -7.51 37.64
CA ALA A 651 9.91 -8.95 37.79
C ALA A 651 11.17 -9.67 38.31
N SER A 652 11.07 -10.32 39.48
CA SER A 652 12.16 -11.04 40.17
C SER A 652 12.68 -12.27 39.40
N SER A 653 11.86 -12.85 38.53
CA SER A 653 12.21 -13.96 37.64
C SER A 653 11.76 -13.65 36.20
N SER A 654 12.43 -12.69 35.56
CA SER A 654 11.96 -12.03 34.34
C SER A 654 11.51 -12.97 33.20
N CYS A 655 12.14 -14.13 33.02
CA CYS A 655 11.79 -15.08 31.94
C CYS A 655 10.94 -16.28 32.39
N SER A 656 10.53 -16.36 33.66
CA SER A 656 9.82 -17.55 34.19
C SER A 656 8.45 -17.77 33.52
N ALA A 657 7.89 -18.97 33.66
CA ALA A 657 6.54 -19.29 33.16
C ALA A 657 5.47 -18.34 33.70
N ALA A 658 5.56 -17.97 34.99
CA ALA A 658 4.66 -17.00 35.60
C ALA A 658 4.82 -15.57 35.03
N SER A 659 6.02 -15.21 34.55
CA SER A 659 6.32 -13.88 34.02
C SER A 659 5.85 -13.70 32.57
N VAL A 660 6.25 -14.61 31.69
CA VAL A 660 6.05 -14.47 30.22
C VAL A 660 5.07 -15.48 29.62
N ALA A 661 4.55 -16.43 30.42
CA ALA A 661 3.69 -17.54 29.98
C ALA A 661 4.34 -18.44 28.92
N GLY A 662 3.54 -19.19 28.16
CA GLY A 662 3.98 -20.09 27.08
C GLY A 662 4.32 -19.35 25.79
N HIS A 663 4.54 -20.11 24.72
CA HIS A 663 4.73 -19.56 23.38
C HIS A 663 3.45 -18.88 22.89
N PHE A 664 3.60 -17.87 22.04
CA PHE A 664 2.47 -17.20 21.44
C PHE A 664 1.86 -18.08 20.32
N ASN A 665 0.71 -18.68 20.60
CA ASN A 665 0.01 -19.61 19.71
C ASN A 665 -1.49 -19.25 19.58
N PRO A 666 -1.83 -18.14 18.89
CA PRO A 666 -3.22 -17.66 18.79
C PRO A 666 -4.11 -18.52 17.88
N PHE A 667 -3.54 -19.48 17.17
CA PHE A 667 -4.25 -20.33 16.20
C PHE A 667 -4.33 -21.80 16.64
N ASP A 668 -4.00 -22.09 17.90
CA ASP A 668 -4.02 -23.44 18.49
C ASP A 668 -3.27 -24.48 17.64
N ILE A 669 -2.09 -24.13 17.13
CA ILE A 669 -1.23 -25.06 16.38
C ILE A 669 -0.80 -26.21 17.30
N ASP A 670 -1.05 -27.45 16.85
CA ASP A 670 -0.68 -28.65 17.58
C ASP A 670 0.80 -28.98 17.39
N THR A 671 1.60 -28.61 18.40
CA THR A 671 3.05 -28.85 18.42
C THR A 671 3.46 -30.32 18.33
N ALA A 672 2.55 -31.27 18.57
CA ALA A 672 2.83 -32.70 18.35
C ALA A 672 2.94 -33.06 16.87
N THR A 673 2.45 -32.19 15.98
CA THR A 673 2.45 -32.37 14.52
C THR A 673 3.40 -31.43 13.79
N ASP A 674 4.19 -30.65 14.53
CA ASP A 674 5.16 -29.72 13.96
C ASP A 674 6.14 -30.48 13.05
N PRO A 675 6.40 -29.98 11.83
CA PRO A 675 7.49 -30.48 11.02
C PRO A 675 8.84 -30.25 11.71
N GLU A 676 9.87 -30.97 11.27
CA GLU A 676 11.23 -30.70 11.72
C GLU A 676 11.63 -29.23 11.43
N PRO A 677 12.43 -28.59 12.30
CA PRO A 677 12.79 -27.19 12.14
C PRO A 677 13.31 -26.88 10.73
N THR A 678 12.91 -25.73 10.18
CA THR A 678 13.15 -25.25 8.80
C THR A 678 12.44 -26.00 7.68
N VAL A 679 11.84 -27.17 7.96
CA VAL A 679 11.21 -28.02 6.93
C VAL A 679 9.79 -27.54 6.61
N GLY A 680 8.97 -27.30 7.63
CA GLY A 680 7.59 -26.83 7.49
C GLY A 680 7.43 -25.41 6.95
N THR A 681 6.20 -25.04 6.61
CA THR A 681 5.79 -23.67 6.28
C THR A 681 5.45 -22.86 7.53
N VAL A 682 5.43 -21.53 7.43
CA VAL A 682 5.31 -20.63 8.58
C VAL A 682 3.95 -20.72 9.31
N ASP A 683 2.94 -21.34 8.68
CA ASP A 683 1.61 -21.60 9.24
C ASP A 683 1.48 -22.95 9.96
N GLN A 684 2.48 -23.83 9.83
CA GLN A 684 2.50 -25.14 10.48
C GLN A 684 3.13 -25.11 11.87
N TYR A 685 3.69 -23.98 12.28
CA TYR A 685 4.26 -23.77 13.61
C TYR A 685 3.48 -22.72 14.37
N GLU A 686 3.59 -22.74 15.70
CA GLU A 686 3.10 -21.65 16.55
C GLU A 686 3.58 -20.30 16.01
N VAL A 687 2.76 -19.25 16.11
CA VAL A 687 3.13 -17.92 15.60
C VAL A 687 4.46 -17.46 16.20
N GLY A 688 4.67 -17.73 17.49
CA GLY A 688 5.89 -17.40 18.20
C GLY A 688 7.07 -18.34 18.00
N ASP A 689 6.95 -19.47 17.31
CA ASP A 689 8.07 -20.41 17.16
C ASP A 689 9.04 -20.00 16.03
N ILE A 690 9.99 -19.12 16.35
CA ILE A 690 11.00 -18.65 15.39
C ILE A 690 11.98 -19.78 15.05
N SER A 691 12.30 -20.64 16.01
CA SER A 691 13.29 -21.71 15.84
C SER A 691 12.81 -22.86 14.97
N GLY A 692 11.55 -23.28 15.14
CA GLY A 692 10.90 -24.24 14.25
C GLY A 692 10.81 -23.71 12.82
N LYS A 693 10.46 -22.43 12.65
CA LYS A 693 10.32 -21.83 11.30
C LYS A 693 11.65 -21.63 10.58
N PHE A 694 12.66 -21.10 11.27
CA PHE A 694 13.86 -20.54 10.62
C PHE A 694 15.18 -21.13 11.11
N GLY A 695 15.14 -22.06 12.07
CA GLY A 695 16.30 -22.74 12.62
C GLY A 695 16.73 -22.18 13.96
N LYS A 696 17.52 -22.98 14.67
CA LYS A 696 18.00 -22.68 16.03
C LYS A 696 19.16 -21.69 16.00
N LEU A 697 19.34 -20.96 17.09
CA LEU A 697 20.59 -20.24 17.35
C LEU A 697 21.72 -21.26 17.56
N SER A 698 22.85 -21.04 16.90
CA SER A 698 24.07 -21.83 17.09
C SER A 698 25.28 -20.92 17.09
N GLY A 699 26.35 -21.33 17.78
CA GLY A 699 27.57 -20.54 17.89
C GLY A 699 27.52 -19.42 18.94
N VAL A 700 28.41 -18.45 18.78
CA VAL A 700 28.58 -17.30 19.70
C VAL A 700 27.79 -16.05 19.27
N SER A 701 27.32 -16.03 18.02
CA SER A 701 26.57 -14.94 17.41
C SER A 701 25.62 -15.45 16.32
N SER A 702 24.58 -14.70 16.00
CA SER A 702 23.64 -15.01 14.93
C SER A 702 23.33 -13.75 14.12
N ASN A 703 23.51 -13.83 12.80
CA ASN A 703 23.12 -12.78 11.85
C ASN A 703 22.28 -13.41 10.75
N ALA A 704 20.98 -13.13 10.72
CA ALA A 704 20.05 -13.75 9.77
C ALA A 704 18.84 -12.85 9.49
N GLU A 705 18.27 -12.99 8.30
CA GLU A 705 17.04 -12.33 7.87
C GLU A 705 16.02 -13.37 7.41
N HIS A 706 14.78 -13.24 7.90
CA HIS A 706 13.68 -14.16 7.62
C HIS A 706 12.39 -13.41 7.30
N PHE A 707 11.42 -14.12 6.72
CA PHE A 707 10.10 -13.58 6.38
C PHE A 707 8.99 -14.49 6.92
N ASP A 708 7.98 -13.90 7.56
CA ASP A 708 6.83 -14.61 8.13
C ASP A 708 5.54 -13.84 7.83
N THR A 709 4.52 -14.51 7.27
CA THR A 709 3.21 -13.92 6.96
C THR A 709 2.17 -14.08 8.08
N ASN A 710 2.50 -14.82 9.14
CA ASN A 710 1.65 -15.05 10.31
C ASN A 710 2.12 -14.31 11.57
N MET A 711 3.31 -13.70 11.56
CA MET A 711 3.88 -12.96 12.69
C MET A 711 3.65 -11.45 12.54
N ASN A 712 2.41 -11.02 12.73
CA ASN A 712 2.02 -9.63 12.48
C ASN A 712 2.56 -8.65 13.55
N LEU A 713 2.87 -7.43 13.12
CA LEU A 713 3.11 -6.26 13.97
C LEU A 713 1.87 -5.37 14.09
N TYR A 714 0.82 -5.64 13.32
CA TYR A 714 -0.48 -4.98 13.42
C TYR A 714 -1.56 -6.00 13.70
N GLY A 715 -2.77 -5.51 13.92
CA GLY A 715 -3.93 -6.35 14.06
C GLY A 715 -4.03 -6.97 15.45
N THR A 716 -5.12 -7.69 15.67
CA THR A 716 -5.42 -8.36 16.94
C THR A 716 -4.37 -9.39 17.35
N GLN A 717 -3.63 -9.93 16.38
CA GLN A 717 -2.57 -10.93 16.57
C GLN A 717 -1.15 -10.34 16.60
N SER A 718 -1.03 -9.02 16.82
CA SER A 718 0.27 -8.34 16.94
C SER A 718 1.17 -8.97 18.02
N ILE A 719 2.47 -9.09 17.71
CA ILE A 719 3.51 -9.53 18.67
C ILE A 719 4.07 -8.39 19.53
N ILE A 720 3.71 -7.13 19.27
CA ILE A 720 4.22 -6.00 20.05
C ILE A 720 3.62 -5.99 21.45
N GLY A 721 4.45 -5.71 22.46
CA GLY A 721 4.10 -5.82 23.88
C GLY A 721 4.34 -7.22 24.47
N ARG A 722 4.70 -8.19 23.63
CA ARG A 722 5.14 -9.54 24.04
C ARG A 722 6.65 -9.56 24.33
N SER A 723 7.21 -10.74 24.56
CA SER A 723 8.65 -10.91 24.76
C SER A 723 9.23 -11.99 23.85
N VAL A 724 10.52 -11.86 23.52
CA VAL A 724 11.32 -12.97 22.99
C VAL A 724 12.06 -13.63 24.15
N VAL A 725 12.04 -14.96 24.19
CA VAL A 725 12.80 -15.77 25.15
C VAL A 725 13.78 -16.64 24.39
N LEU A 726 15.05 -16.62 24.83
CA LEU A 726 16.10 -17.53 24.37
C LEU A 726 16.22 -18.68 25.37
N HIS A 727 16.30 -19.91 24.88
CA HIS A 727 16.38 -21.14 25.65
C HIS A 727 17.79 -21.73 25.61
N LYS A 728 18.17 -22.43 26.67
CA LYS A 728 19.48 -23.09 26.74
C LYS A 728 19.53 -24.33 25.86
N ALA A 729 20.67 -24.54 25.21
CA ALA A 729 20.99 -25.74 24.43
C ALA A 729 21.08 -26.99 25.31
N SER A 730 21.49 -26.85 26.58
CA SER A 730 21.76 -27.98 27.49
C SER A 730 20.50 -28.73 27.94
N ASP A 731 19.42 -27.99 28.21
CA ASP A 731 18.23 -28.53 28.87
C ASP A 731 16.91 -27.86 28.41
N GLY A 732 16.95 -26.94 27.45
CA GLY A 732 15.77 -26.21 26.97
C GLY A 732 15.22 -25.18 27.96
N SER A 733 15.86 -24.98 29.12
CA SER A 733 15.42 -24.00 30.11
C SER A 733 15.53 -22.57 29.60
N ARG A 734 14.64 -21.68 30.07
CA ARG A 734 14.63 -20.27 29.66
C ARG A 734 15.87 -19.55 30.21
N TRP A 735 16.61 -18.88 29.34
CA TRP A 735 17.89 -18.28 29.68
C TRP A 735 17.82 -16.75 29.79
N SER A 736 17.51 -16.09 28.69
CA SER A 736 17.49 -14.64 28.55
C SER A 736 16.24 -14.24 27.79
N CYS A 737 15.70 -13.07 28.07
CA CYS A 737 14.48 -12.59 27.44
C CYS A 737 14.45 -11.07 27.38
N GLY A 738 13.70 -10.54 26.42
CA GLY A 738 13.52 -9.10 26.23
C GLY A 738 12.15 -8.79 25.65
N ASN A 739 11.64 -7.58 25.93
CA ASN A 739 10.34 -7.14 25.43
C ASN A 739 10.43 -6.69 23.96
N ILE A 740 9.41 -7.03 23.19
CA ILE A 740 9.20 -6.54 21.82
C ILE A 740 8.54 -5.18 21.94
N VAL A 741 9.32 -4.12 21.72
CA VAL A 741 8.88 -2.73 21.79
C VAL A 741 9.06 -2.06 20.44
N GLU A 742 8.37 -0.95 20.20
CA GLU A 742 8.55 -0.17 18.98
C GLU A 742 9.96 0.47 18.97
N ASP A 743 10.65 0.44 17.83
CA ASP A 743 11.91 1.16 17.64
C ASP A 743 11.62 2.64 17.36
N THR A 744 11.39 3.39 18.43
CA THR A 744 11.02 4.82 18.36
C THR A 744 12.11 5.70 17.76
N SER A 745 13.36 5.21 17.67
CA SER A 745 14.44 5.91 16.97
C SER A 745 14.25 5.94 15.46
N LEU A 746 13.59 4.93 14.91
CA LEU A 746 13.27 4.82 13.48
C LEU A 746 11.87 5.36 13.16
N THR A 747 10.88 5.06 14.01
CA THR A 747 9.49 5.44 13.74
C THR A 747 9.15 6.86 14.18
N GLY A 748 9.93 7.43 15.11
CA GLY A 748 9.63 8.70 15.79
C GLY A 748 8.42 8.63 16.72
N GLY A 749 7.91 7.41 16.99
CA GLY A 749 6.73 7.20 17.81
C GLY A 749 6.95 7.54 19.29
N THR A 750 5.91 8.00 19.97
CA THR A 750 5.89 8.17 21.43
C THR A 750 4.81 7.28 22.04
N MET A 751 5.17 6.45 23.02
CA MET A 751 4.21 5.62 23.72
C MET A 751 3.34 6.46 24.66
N LEU A 752 2.02 6.34 24.49
CA LEU A 752 1.00 6.71 25.46
C LEU A 752 0.57 5.47 26.23
N GLN A 753 0.49 5.58 27.56
CA GLN A 753 0.03 4.51 28.41
C GLN A 753 -0.99 5.03 29.42
N VAL A 754 -2.10 4.32 29.56
CA VAL A 754 -3.15 4.59 30.55
C VAL A 754 -3.50 3.33 31.32
N LYS A 755 -3.92 3.49 32.57
CA LYS A 755 -4.20 2.40 33.50
C LYS A 755 -5.50 2.66 34.25
N ALA A 756 -6.38 1.67 34.27
CA ALA A 756 -7.51 1.58 35.18
C ALA A 756 -7.10 0.64 36.32
N VAL A 757 -7.12 1.14 37.57
CA VAL A 757 -6.73 0.39 38.77
C VAL A 757 -7.99 0.02 39.53
N PHE A 758 -8.14 -1.27 39.81
CA PHE A 758 -9.25 -1.82 40.58
C PHE A 758 -8.72 -2.12 41.99
N ASP A 759 -9.41 -1.65 43.02
CA ASP A 759 -8.99 -1.75 44.43
C ASP A 759 -10.17 -2.06 45.39
N THR A 760 -11.30 -2.53 44.85
CA THR A 760 -12.54 -2.79 45.62
C THR A 760 -12.77 -4.28 45.83
N ASN A 761 -13.91 -4.84 45.41
CA ASN A 761 -14.20 -6.28 45.48
C ASN A 761 -13.33 -7.10 44.51
N VAL A 762 -12.88 -6.46 43.43
CA VAL A 762 -11.86 -6.95 42.49
C VAL A 762 -10.64 -6.05 42.63
N ARG A 763 -9.45 -6.65 42.65
CA ARG A 763 -8.17 -5.94 42.65
C ARG A 763 -7.36 -6.28 41.41
N GLY A 764 -6.58 -5.31 40.94
CA GLY A 764 -5.69 -5.47 39.80
C GLY A 764 -5.78 -4.31 38.84
N TYR A 765 -5.61 -4.55 37.54
CA TYR A 765 -5.57 -3.48 36.57
C TYR A 765 -6.00 -3.86 35.15
N VAL A 766 -6.33 -2.83 34.39
CA VAL A 766 -6.31 -2.83 32.92
C VAL A 766 -5.34 -1.74 32.45
N THR A 767 -4.38 -2.08 31.60
CA THR A 767 -3.40 -1.15 31.02
C THR A 767 -3.56 -1.11 29.50
N LEU A 768 -3.67 0.10 28.95
CA LEU A 768 -3.72 0.34 27.50
C LEU A 768 -2.44 1.07 27.07
N SER A 769 -1.81 0.62 26.00
CA SER A 769 -0.60 1.25 25.44
C SER A 769 -0.74 1.45 23.93
N GLN A 770 -0.43 2.66 23.44
CA GLN A 770 -0.54 3.03 22.03
C GLN A 770 0.60 3.98 21.66
N TYR A 771 1.18 3.85 20.47
CA TYR A 771 2.16 4.80 19.96
C TYR A 771 1.48 5.91 19.15
N VAL A 772 1.92 7.15 19.37
CA VAL A 772 1.55 8.32 18.59
C VAL A 772 2.75 8.72 17.73
N TYR A 773 2.52 8.91 16.42
CA TYR A 773 3.58 9.28 15.48
C TYR A 773 3.61 10.80 15.21
N PRO A 774 4.69 11.33 14.62
CA PRO A 774 4.83 12.76 14.32
C PRO A 774 3.73 13.37 13.44
N ASP A 775 3.04 12.56 12.62
CA ASP A 775 1.89 12.99 11.81
C ASP A 775 0.54 12.89 12.54
N ASN A 776 0.56 12.59 13.84
CA ASN A 776 -0.59 12.33 14.70
C ASN A 776 -1.41 11.08 14.34
N SER A 777 -0.89 10.19 13.49
CA SER A 777 -1.43 8.84 13.37
C SER A 777 -1.07 8.00 14.60
N PHE A 778 -1.75 6.87 14.77
CA PHE A 778 -1.63 6.01 15.95
C PHE A 778 -1.38 4.56 15.55
N SER A 779 -0.65 3.82 16.39
CA SER A 779 -0.62 2.36 16.32
C SER A 779 -1.94 1.75 16.79
N ASP A 780 -2.08 0.43 16.64
CA ASP A 780 -3.05 -0.34 17.42
C ASP A 780 -2.79 -0.21 18.93
N THR A 781 -3.81 -0.49 19.73
CA THR A 781 -3.74 -0.37 21.20
C THR A 781 -3.53 -1.74 21.83
N SER A 782 -2.39 -1.94 22.48
CA SER A 782 -2.16 -3.11 23.33
C SER A 782 -2.98 -3.00 24.61
N VAL A 783 -3.71 -4.06 24.96
CA VAL A 783 -4.60 -4.13 26.12
C VAL A 783 -4.16 -5.26 27.03
N GLU A 784 -3.69 -4.92 28.23
CA GLU A 784 -3.32 -5.89 29.26
C GLU A 784 -4.34 -5.86 30.42
N VAL A 785 -4.85 -7.01 30.82
CA VAL A 785 -5.78 -7.19 31.94
C VAL A 785 -5.17 -8.17 32.95
N ASP A 786 -5.20 -7.82 34.24
CA ASP A 786 -4.88 -8.75 35.33
C ASP A 786 -5.73 -8.40 36.54
N LEU A 787 -6.73 -9.24 36.81
CA LEU A 787 -7.71 -9.02 37.87
C LEU A 787 -7.98 -10.29 38.65
N VAL A 788 -8.07 -10.15 39.96
CA VAL A 788 -8.40 -11.20 40.93
C VAL A 788 -9.41 -10.67 41.96
N TYR A 789 -10.17 -11.56 42.58
CA TYR A 789 -11.03 -11.16 43.69
C TYR A 789 -10.22 -10.77 44.93
N SER A 790 -10.57 -9.64 45.54
CA SER A 790 -9.84 -9.09 46.70
C SER A 790 -9.95 -9.97 47.95
N ASN A 791 -11.03 -10.74 48.06
CA ASN A 791 -11.29 -11.66 49.17
C ASN A 791 -10.66 -13.05 48.98
N GLY A 792 -9.94 -13.29 47.88
CA GLY A 792 -9.37 -14.60 47.57
C GLY A 792 -10.37 -15.64 47.06
N SER A 793 -11.58 -15.23 46.65
CA SER A 793 -12.55 -16.12 45.99
C SER A 793 -11.95 -16.85 44.78
N ALA A 794 -12.52 -18.02 44.49
CA ALA A 794 -12.20 -18.78 43.28
C ALA A 794 -12.47 -17.97 42.00
N SER A 795 -11.79 -18.37 40.91
CA SER A 795 -11.96 -17.75 39.60
C SER A 795 -13.36 -17.93 39.06
N THR A 796 -13.86 -16.92 38.34
CA THR A 796 -15.18 -16.95 37.69
C THR A 796 -15.03 -16.65 36.20
N PRO A 797 -15.67 -17.45 35.33
CA PRO A 797 -15.43 -17.38 33.90
C PRO A 797 -16.33 -16.36 33.19
N ASP A 798 -15.93 -16.05 31.96
CA ASP A 798 -16.75 -15.39 30.94
C ASP A 798 -17.35 -14.04 31.35
N HIS A 799 -16.56 -13.19 31.99
CA HIS A 799 -16.99 -11.81 32.25
C HIS A 799 -16.91 -11.00 30.97
N ASN A 800 -18.06 -10.43 30.57
CA ASN A 800 -18.06 -9.35 29.61
C ASN A 800 -17.41 -8.12 30.25
N TRP A 801 -16.73 -7.33 29.45
CA TRP A 801 -16.04 -6.13 29.85
C TRP A 801 -16.01 -5.13 28.71
N HIS A 802 -16.22 -3.86 29.07
CA HIS A 802 -16.39 -2.78 28.11
C HIS A 802 -15.77 -1.48 28.63
N VAL A 803 -15.42 -0.58 27.71
CA VAL A 803 -15.20 0.83 28.03
C VAL A 803 -16.54 1.56 27.95
N HIS A 804 -16.92 2.22 29.03
CA HIS A 804 -18.16 2.98 29.15
C HIS A 804 -17.98 4.45 28.81
N ALA A 805 -19.09 5.17 28.54
CA ALA A 805 -19.04 6.54 28.04
C ALA A 805 -18.41 7.54 29.03
N TYR A 806 -18.57 7.29 30.33
CA TYR A 806 -18.13 8.16 31.43
C TYR A 806 -17.20 7.44 32.42
N GLY A 807 -16.53 8.22 33.26
CA GLY A 807 -15.71 7.72 34.37
C GLY A 807 -16.53 7.25 35.56
N VAL A 808 -15.83 6.68 36.55
CA VAL A 808 -16.39 6.29 37.85
C VAL A 808 -16.54 7.53 38.75
N TYR A 809 -17.68 7.67 39.43
CA TYR A 809 -17.99 8.78 40.32
C TYR A 809 -18.47 8.30 41.70
N GLY A 810 -17.60 7.57 42.41
CA GLY A 810 -17.78 7.18 43.82
C GLY A 810 -18.77 6.03 44.06
N ASP A 811 -19.14 5.30 43.01
CA ASP A 811 -20.11 4.19 43.05
C ASP A 811 -19.47 2.82 42.73
N ASP A 812 -18.14 2.75 42.63
CA ASP A 812 -17.36 1.52 42.47
C ASP A 812 -17.43 0.60 43.69
N GLN A 813 -17.71 1.16 44.87
CA GLN A 813 -17.89 0.41 46.12
C GLN A 813 -19.36 0.14 46.47
N ALA A 814 -20.32 0.68 45.71
CA ALA A 814 -21.73 0.50 46.01
C ALA A 814 -22.14 -0.98 46.00
N ILE A 815 -23.04 -1.36 46.90
CA ILE A 815 -23.61 -2.73 46.94
C ILE A 815 -24.70 -2.86 45.88
N THR A 816 -25.59 -1.87 45.80
CA THR A 816 -26.63 -1.73 44.77
C THR A 816 -26.29 -0.56 43.86
N GLY A 817 -26.46 -0.72 42.55
CA GLY A 817 -26.14 0.35 41.60
C GLY A 817 -24.65 0.60 41.43
N ARG A 818 -23.82 -0.43 41.64
CA ARG A 818 -22.38 -0.37 41.38
C ARG A 818 -22.10 0.05 39.93
N CYS A 819 -21.17 0.99 39.75
CA CYS A 819 -20.71 1.47 38.44
C CYS A 819 -21.80 2.06 37.54
N GLN A 820 -22.92 2.53 38.08
CA GLN A 820 -23.99 3.19 37.32
C GLN A 820 -23.55 4.52 36.72
N SER A 821 -22.66 5.25 37.39
CA SER A 821 -22.16 6.56 36.95
C SER A 821 -21.47 6.53 35.59
N THR A 822 -20.99 5.36 35.16
CA THR A 822 -20.24 5.19 33.92
C THR A 822 -21.14 5.28 32.68
N GLY A 823 -22.46 5.21 32.82
CA GLY A 823 -23.41 5.25 31.71
C GLY A 823 -23.40 3.97 30.87
N GLY A 824 -23.75 4.06 29.58
CA GLY A 824 -23.69 2.95 28.62
C GLY A 824 -22.28 2.72 28.05
N HIS A 825 -22.17 1.75 27.13
CA HIS A 825 -20.92 1.50 26.41
C HIS A 825 -20.51 2.72 25.57
N PHE A 826 -19.21 2.87 25.33
CA PHE A 826 -18.72 3.95 24.52
C PHE A 826 -18.94 3.68 23.02
N ASN A 827 -19.95 4.32 22.43
CA ASN A 827 -20.34 4.15 21.03
C ASN A 827 -20.31 5.49 20.24
N PRO A 828 -19.12 6.06 19.97
CA PRO A 828 -19.00 7.34 19.26
C PRO A 828 -19.33 7.25 17.77
N PHE A 829 -19.32 6.06 17.17
CA PHE A 829 -19.65 5.81 15.76
C PHE A 829 -21.12 5.56 15.52
N LYS A 830 -21.93 5.58 16.60
CA LYS A 830 -23.37 5.33 16.53
C LYS A 830 -23.67 4.01 15.80
N VAL A 831 -22.87 2.96 16.05
CA VAL A 831 -23.17 1.64 15.49
C VAL A 831 -24.52 1.17 16.01
N ASN A 832 -25.32 0.56 15.14
CA ASN A 832 -26.64 0.06 15.50
C ASN A 832 -26.52 -1.30 16.21
N LEU A 833 -27.10 -1.38 17.40
CA LEU A 833 -27.01 -2.57 18.27
C LEU A 833 -28.06 -3.63 17.94
N GLN A 834 -29.08 -3.28 17.17
CA GLN A 834 -30.19 -4.16 16.78
C GLN A 834 -29.94 -4.80 15.41
N THR A 835 -29.55 -4.00 14.42
CA THR A 835 -29.36 -4.45 13.04
C THR A 835 -27.88 -4.63 12.74
N GLY A 836 -27.49 -5.82 12.26
CA GLY A 836 -26.13 -6.16 11.84
C GLY A 836 -25.05 -6.16 12.94
N TYR A 837 -25.40 -5.90 14.20
CA TYR A 837 -24.45 -6.01 15.32
C TYR A 837 -23.95 -7.45 15.53
N SER A 838 -24.64 -8.46 15.00
CA SER A 838 -24.15 -9.84 14.96
C SER A 838 -22.85 -10.02 14.20
N GLU A 839 -22.49 -9.06 13.34
CA GLU A 839 -21.21 -9.05 12.63
C GLU A 839 -20.09 -8.39 13.45
N CYS A 840 -20.40 -7.73 14.58
CA CYS A 840 -19.37 -7.23 15.48
C CYS A 840 -18.53 -8.39 16.01
N GLY A 841 -17.21 -8.28 15.85
CA GLY A 841 -16.26 -9.21 16.42
C GLY A 841 -14.84 -8.90 16.01
N ALA A 842 -13.90 -9.78 16.36
CA ALA A 842 -12.49 -9.64 16.03
C ALA A 842 -12.22 -9.44 14.53
N THR A 843 -13.01 -10.07 13.65
CA THR A 843 -12.88 -9.96 12.19
C THR A 843 -13.53 -8.71 11.59
N ASN A 844 -14.41 -8.03 12.33
CA ASN A 844 -15.06 -6.79 11.90
C ASN A 844 -15.22 -5.82 13.10
N PRO A 845 -14.08 -5.30 13.63
CA PRO A 845 -14.07 -4.54 14.87
C PRO A 845 -14.72 -3.15 14.73
N LEU A 846 -14.80 -2.59 13.53
CA LEU A 846 -15.48 -1.32 13.29
C LEU A 846 -17.01 -1.44 13.36
N ARG A 847 -17.57 -2.66 13.28
CA ARG A 847 -18.98 -2.92 13.51
C ARG A 847 -19.35 -2.98 15.00
N CYS A 848 -18.35 -3.06 15.86
CA CYS A 848 -18.53 -3.03 17.31
C CYS A 848 -18.65 -1.61 17.83
N GLU A 849 -19.30 -1.46 19.00
CA GLU A 849 -19.09 -0.25 19.78
C GLU A 849 -17.58 -0.12 20.08
N VAL A 850 -17.03 1.10 20.05
CA VAL A 850 -15.60 1.31 20.37
C VAL A 850 -15.26 0.71 21.73
N GLY A 851 -16.19 0.83 22.68
CA GLY A 851 -16.07 0.28 24.01
C GLY A 851 -16.33 -1.22 24.14
N ASP A 852 -16.83 -1.92 23.12
CA ASP A 852 -17.14 -3.36 23.23
C ASP A 852 -15.88 -4.22 23.08
N GLN A 853 -15.18 -4.40 24.19
CA GLN A 853 -13.92 -5.16 24.21
C GLN A 853 -14.14 -6.67 24.24
N SER A 854 -15.29 -7.14 24.72
CA SER A 854 -15.58 -8.58 24.80
C SER A 854 -15.84 -9.19 23.45
N SER A 855 -16.58 -8.49 22.59
CA SER A 855 -16.80 -8.96 21.22
C SER A 855 -15.52 -8.87 20.38
N LYS A 856 -14.69 -7.85 20.60
CA LYS A 856 -13.43 -7.65 19.85
C LYS A 856 -12.29 -8.56 20.30
N LEU A 857 -12.11 -8.74 21.61
CA LEU A 857 -10.92 -9.34 22.22
C LEU A 857 -11.22 -10.61 23.03
N GLY A 858 -12.49 -10.96 23.23
CA GLY A 858 -12.92 -12.06 24.07
C GLY A 858 -13.29 -11.64 25.50
N THR A 859 -14.02 -12.52 26.19
CA THR A 859 -14.34 -12.39 27.61
C THR A 859 -13.10 -12.61 28.48
N TYR A 860 -13.16 -12.17 29.73
CA TYR A 860 -12.08 -12.39 30.69
C TYR A 860 -12.55 -13.24 31.87
N THR A 861 -11.68 -14.13 32.36
CA THR A 861 -11.93 -14.92 33.57
C THR A 861 -11.24 -14.26 34.75
N ILE A 862 -12.00 -13.71 35.70
CA ILE A 862 -11.42 -13.09 36.90
C ILE A 862 -10.73 -14.18 37.73
N GLY A 863 -9.46 -13.95 38.09
CA GLY A 863 -8.62 -14.95 38.74
C GLY A 863 -7.79 -15.83 37.80
N SER A 864 -7.92 -15.69 36.46
CA SER A 864 -7.13 -16.48 35.51
C SER A 864 -5.69 -15.98 35.27
N GLY A 865 -5.36 -14.78 35.77
CA GLY A 865 -4.07 -14.13 35.58
C GLY A 865 -4.06 -13.17 34.39
N ARG A 866 -2.87 -12.85 33.89
CA ARG A 866 -2.71 -11.84 32.82
C ARG A 866 -3.38 -12.28 31.52
N MET A 867 -3.96 -11.31 30.81
CA MET A 867 -4.41 -11.41 29.42
C MET A 867 -3.80 -10.23 28.64
N LEU A 868 -3.21 -10.50 27.47
CA LEU A 868 -2.67 -9.49 26.58
C LEU A 868 -3.26 -9.66 25.18
N SER A 869 -3.96 -8.61 24.74
CA SER A 869 -4.65 -8.54 23.45
C SER A 869 -4.29 -7.23 22.73
N THR A 870 -4.66 -7.11 21.46
CA THR A 870 -4.50 -5.87 20.69
C THR A 870 -5.84 -5.46 20.10
N ASP A 871 -6.26 -4.22 20.33
CA ASP A 871 -7.44 -3.61 19.71
C ASP A 871 -6.99 -2.66 18.60
N VAL A 872 -7.43 -2.92 17.37
CA VAL A 872 -7.08 -2.13 16.18
C VAL A 872 -7.74 -0.75 16.16
N TYR A 873 -8.68 -0.49 17.08
CA TYR A 873 -9.42 0.76 17.11
C TYR A 873 -9.96 1.14 18.51
N LEU A 874 -9.05 1.27 19.48
CA LEU A 874 -9.31 1.79 20.83
C LEU A 874 -8.39 2.98 21.13
N PRO A 875 -8.68 4.19 20.62
CA PRO A 875 -7.72 5.29 20.62
C PRO A 875 -7.49 5.86 22.03
N LEU A 876 -6.22 6.15 22.35
CA LEU A 876 -5.82 6.85 23.59
C LEU A 876 -5.70 8.36 23.40
N SER A 877 -5.81 8.85 22.18
CA SER A 877 -5.76 10.29 21.89
C SER A 877 -6.80 10.70 20.84
N GLY A 878 -6.91 12.00 20.60
CA GLY A 878 -7.89 12.59 19.70
C GLY A 878 -9.33 12.51 20.24
N ARG A 879 -10.29 12.80 19.36
CA ARG A 879 -11.70 13.02 19.73
C ARG A 879 -12.41 11.81 20.36
N TYR A 880 -11.94 10.60 20.10
CA TYR A 880 -12.53 9.37 20.67
C TYR A 880 -11.68 8.75 21.76
N SER A 881 -10.71 9.51 22.28
CA SER A 881 -9.85 9.03 23.36
C SER A 881 -10.68 8.37 24.47
N VAL A 882 -10.26 7.18 24.87
CA VAL A 882 -10.86 6.46 26.01
C VAL A 882 -10.29 6.88 27.36
N ILE A 883 -9.33 7.81 27.38
CA ILE A 883 -8.79 8.31 28.65
C ILE A 883 -9.89 9.07 29.42
N GLY A 884 -9.96 8.84 30.73
CA GLY A 884 -10.98 9.39 31.62
C GLY A 884 -12.33 8.68 31.54
N LYS A 885 -12.46 7.64 30.73
CA LYS A 885 -13.62 6.73 30.71
C LYS A 885 -13.40 5.54 31.63
N ALA A 886 -14.46 4.85 32.02
CA ALA A 886 -14.36 3.67 32.87
C ALA A 886 -14.26 2.38 32.05
N VAL A 887 -13.40 1.45 32.49
CA VAL A 887 -13.53 0.04 32.14
C VAL A 887 -14.47 -0.60 33.15
N VAL A 888 -15.44 -1.38 32.68
CA VAL A 888 -16.45 -2.07 33.51
C VAL A 888 -16.40 -3.55 33.21
N PHE A 889 -16.32 -4.39 34.25
CA PHE A 889 -16.52 -5.83 34.17
C PHE A 889 -17.92 -6.19 34.65
N HIS A 890 -18.57 -7.09 33.90
CA HIS A 890 -19.92 -7.55 34.15
C HIS A 890 -19.95 -8.89 34.89
N GLU A 891 -21.13 -9.39 35.23
CA GLU A 891 -21.34 -10.66 35.92
C GLU A 891 -20.77 -11.85 35.13
N LYS A 892 -20.43 -12.92 35.86
CA LYS A 892 -19.92 -14.17 35.27
C LYS A 892 -20.89 -14.76 34.25
N ASN A 893 -20.39 -15.63 33.37
CA ASN A 893 -21.20 -16.30 32.33
C ASN A 893 -21.94 -15.29 31.43
N LYS A 894 -21.28 -14.18 31.07
CA LYS A 894 -21.82 -13.10 30.23
C LYS A 894 -23.05 -12.41 30.82
N GLY A 895 -23.22 -12.44 32.14
CA GLY A 895 -24.34 -11.78 32.82
C GLY A 895 -24.27 -10.25 32.68
N ALA A 896 -25.42 -9.56 32.68
CA ALA A 896 -25.47 -8.12 32.39
C ALA A 896 -25.10 -7.21 33.58
N GLY A 897 -25.18 -7.70 34.82
CA GLY A 897 -24.88 -6.90 36.03
C GLY A 897 -23.45 -6.38 36.04
N ARG A 898 -23.18 -5.23 36.65
CA ARG A 898 -21.83 -4.64 36.74
C ARG A 898 -21.20 -4.99 38.07
N ILE A 899 -20.03 -5.63 38.06
CA ILE A 899 -19.39 -6.13 39.29
C ILE A 899 -18.16 -5.32 39.71
N ALA A 900 -17.49 -4.65 38.77
CA ALA A 900 -16.31 -3.86 39.05
C ALA A 900 -16.10 -2.80 37.95
N CYS A 901 -15.57 -1.64 38.32
CA CYS A 901 -15.19 -0.61 37.36
C CYS A 901 -14.02 0.23 37.88
N ALA A 902 -13.30 0.83 36.94
CA ALA A 902 -12.23 1.77 37.25
C ALA A 902 -12.02 2.75 36.09
N THR A 903 -11.66 4.00 36.40
CA THR A 903 -11.40 5.04 35.39
C THR A 903 -9.99 4.86 34.79
N LEU A 904 -9.89 4.95 33.46
CA LEU A 904 -8.63 4.94 32.71
C LEU A 904 -7.89 6.26 32.92
N MET A 905 -6.77 6.22 33.65
CA MET A 905 -5.96 7.39 33.96
C MET A 905 -4.58 7.30 33.30
N PRO A 906 -3.98 8.43 32.86
CA PRO A 906 -2.60 8.44 32.35
C PRO A 906 -1.58 7.89 33.35
N VAL A 907 -0.60 7.13 32.86
CA VAL A 907 0.51 6.62 33.66
C VAL A 907 1.73 7.54 33.53
N GLY A 908 2.44 7.77 34.63
CA GLY A 908 3.72 8.50 34.63
C GLY A 908 3.59 10.00 34.33
N THR A 909 2.41 10.59 34.47
CA THR A 909 2.18 12.02 34.23
C THR A 909 2.35 12.85 35.50
N PRO A 910 2.75 14.13 35.39
CA PRO A 910 2.73 15.04 36.53
C PRO A 910 1.29 15.25 37.02
N ALA A 911 1.14 15.74 38.25
CA ALA A 911 -0.17 16.14 38.79
C ALA A 911 -0.88 17.12 37.83
N PRO A 912 -2.20 16.98 37.60
CA PRO A 912 -2.90 17.83 36.65
C PRO A 912 -2.85 19.31 37.05
N LEU A 913 -2.83 20.18 36.04
CA LEU A 913 -3.07 21.61 36.24
C LEU A 913 -4.57 21.83 36.42
N LYS A 914 -4.97 22.44 37.54
CA LYS A 914 -6.37 22.82 37.77
C LYS A 914 -6.64 24.18 37.13
N LEU A 915 -7.63 24.26 36.25
CA LEU A 915 -8.10 25.50 35.63
C LEU A 915 -9.58 25.69 35.93
N SER A 916 -9.98 26.91 36.27
CA SER A 916 -11.39 27.28 36.39
C SER A 916 -11.78 28.09 35.15
N ILE A 917 -12.78 27.61 34.41
CA ILE A 917 -13.30 28.29 33.22
C ILE A 917 -14.73 28.76 33.47
N VAL A 918 -15.15 29.85 32.83
CA VAL A 918 -16.57 30.26 32.82
C VAL A 918 -17.36 29.16 32.15
N THR A 919 -18.37 28.59 32.83
CA THR A 919 -19.15 27.46 32.34
C THR A 919 -19.86 27.85 31.03
N PRO A 920 -19.44 27.34 29.86
CA PRO A 920 -20.27 27.38 28.68
C PRO A 920 -21.43 26.39 28.85
N ALA A 921 -22.54 26.57 28.12
CA ALA A 921 -23.68 25.64 28.17
C ALA A 921 -23.27 24.17 27.91
N ASN A 922 -22.18 23.94 27.16
CA ASN A 922 -21.53 22.64 26.95
C ASN A 922 -20.00 22.79 26.95
N VAL A 923 -19.30 22.02 27.77
CA VAL A 923 -17.82 22.01 27.84
C VAL A 923 -17.26 21.01 26.81
N ASP A 924 -16.73 21.52 25.70
CA ASP A 924 -16.01 20.69 24.71
C ASP A 924 -14.54 20.50 25.13
N ARG A 925 -14.29 19.40 25.85
CA ARG A 925 -12.95 19.01 26.32
C ARG A 925 -11.93 18.81 25.21
N VAL A 926 -12.37 18.34 24.04
CA VAL A 926 -11.46 18.09 22.91
C VAL A 926 -10.99 19.41 22.34
N GLN A 927 -11.93 20.34 22.11
CA GLN A 927 -11.59 21.67 21.61
C GLN A 927 -10.72 22.45 22.61
N ILE A 928 -10.99 22.35 23.92
CA ILE A 928 -10.16 22.97 24.96
C ILE A 928 -8.74 22.39 24.93
N SER A 929 -8.59 21.07 24.88
CA SER A 929 -7.27 20.42 24.84
C SER A 929 -6.48 20.87 23.60
N ARG A 930 -7.16 20.98 22.44
CA ARG A 930 -6.58 21.51 21.20
C ARG A 930 -6.13 22.96 21.36
N THR A 931 -6.95 23.84 21.91
CA THR A 931 -6.60 25.26 22.12
C THR A 931 -5.35 25.38 22.99
N ILE A 932 -5.30 24.65 24.11
CA ILE A 932 -4.12 24.63 24.99
C ILE A 932 -2.88 24.16 24.21
N ALA A 933 -2.99 23.07 23.45
CA ALA A 933 -1.88 22.55 22.68
C ALA A 933 -1.37 23.55 21.63
N GLN A 934 -2.28 24.23 20.93
CA GLN A 934 -1.96 25.26 19.93
C GLN A 934 -1.26 26.47 20.57
N GLU A 935 -1.77 26.98 21.69
CA GLU A 935 -1.16 28.10 22.42
C GLU A 935 0.23 27.76 22.96
N LEU A 936 0.43 26.50 23.37
CA LEU A 936 1.72 26.00 23.83
C LEU A 936 2.67 25.65 22.67
N GLN A 937 2.18 25.58 21.43
CA GLN A 937 2.88 25.09 20.24
C GLN A 937 3.40 23.64 20.43
N ILE A 938 2.52 22.76 20.91
CA ILE A 938 2.80 21.33 21.12
C ILE A 938 1.75 20.48 20.37
N GLY A 939 1.98 19.17 20.28
CA GLY A 939 1.02 18.27 19.63
C GLY A 939 -0.29 18.18 20.40
N GLU A 940 -1.43 18.05 19.70
CA GLU A 940 -2.76 17.93 20.34
C GLU A 940 -2.80 16.77 21.34
N TRP A 941 -2.10 15.67 21.03
CA TRP A 941 -2.03 14.50 21.90
C TRP A 941 -1.30 14.75 23.23
N ASN A 942 -0.52 15.83 23.36
CA ASN A 942 0.20 16.15 24.60
C ASN A 942 -0.70 16.72 25.70
N VAL A 943 -1.96 17.05 25.40
CA VAL A 943 -2.88 17.68 26.34
C VAL A 943 -4.17 16.89 26.41
N MET A 944 -4.64 16.67 27.63
CA MET A 944 -5.96 16.08 27.88
C MET A 944 -6.65 16.86 28.99
N THR A 945 -7.97 17.05 28.87
CA THR A 945 -8.78 17.68 29.93
C THR A 945 -9.83 16.74 30.50
N MET A 946 -10.06 16.83 31.80
CA MET A 946 -11.12 16.15 32.55
C MET A 946 -11.91 17.18 33.36
N THR A 947 -13.22 16.99 33.46
CA THR A 947 -14.08 17.88 34.25
C THR A 947 -14.23 17.35 35.67
N LEU A 948 -14.10 18.23 36.66
CA LEU A 948 -14.45 17.92 38.06
C LEU A 948 -15.94 18.18 38.29
N ALA A 949 -16.57 17.34 39.11
CA ALA A 949 -18.03 17.32 39.30
C ALA A 949 -18.64 18.60 39.93
N SER A 950 -17.83 19.56 40.39
CA SER A 950 -18.31 20.78 41.04
C SER A 950 -18.36 21.97 40.08
N THR A 951 -19.57 22.38 39.70
CA THR A 951 -19.83 23.73 39.20
C THR A 951 -20.11 24.65 40.40
N LYS A 952 -19.19 25.56 40.73
CA LYS A 952 -19.50 26.70 41.61
C LYS A 952 -19.92 27.87 40.73
N GLU A 953 -21.07 28.48 41.01
CA GLU A 953 -21.47 29.82 40.52
C GLU A 953 -21.10 30.14 39.06
N GLY A 954 -21.52 29.30 38.10
CA GLY A 954 -21.28 29.58 36.68
C GLY A 954 -19.84 29.35 36.21
N CYS A 955 -19.03 28.61 36.97
CA CYS A 955 -17.67 28.20 36.64
C CYS A 955 -17.49 26.68 36.71
N THR A 956 -16.70 26.14 35.79
CA THR A 956 -16.35 24.71 35.70
C THR A 956 -14.87 24.51 36.02
N GLU A 957 -14.57 23.60 36.94
CA GLU A 957 -13.19 23.20 37.21
C GLU A 957 -12.74 22.08 36.25
N LEU A 958 -11.60 22.30 35.61
CA LEU A 958 -10.93 21.38 34.71
C LEU A 958 -9.62 20.90 35.30
N GLN A 959 -9.34 19.62 35.15
CA GLN A 959 -8.01 19.05 35.29
C GLN A 959 -7.38 18.90 33.92
N VAL A 960 -6.26 19.59 33.70
CA VAL A 960 -5.46 19.49 32.48
C VAL A 960 -4.26 18.57 32.76
N TYR A 961 -4.24 17.43 32.09
CA TYR A 961 -3.13 16.49 32.09
C TYR A 961 -2.22 16.77 30.91
N PHE A 962 -0.91 16.73 31.16
CA PHE A 962 0.11 16.82 30.13
C PHE A 962 0.72 15.44 29.93
N LEU A 963 0.83 15.01 28.68
CA LEU A 963 1.21 13.66 28.27
C LEU A 963 2.56 13.65 27.52
N GLY A 964 3.24 12.51 27.57
CA GLY A 964 4.53 12.28 26.89
C GLY A 964 5.76 12.72 27.69
N LEU A 965 6.94 12.50 27.12
CA LEU A 965 8.25 12.71 27.78
C LEU A 965 8.47 14.14 28.30
N ASN A 966 7.86 15.14 27.66
CA ASN A 966 7.97 16.55 28.02
C ASN A 966 6.81 17.07 28.89
N ALA A 967 5.97 16.19 29.44
CA ALA A 967 4.76 16.56 30.18
C ALA A 967 5.00 17.61 31.29
N GLN A 968 6.05 17.43 32.11
CA GLN A 968 6.38 18.38 33.18
C GLN A 968 6.79 19.76 32.64
N LYS A 969 7.54 19.79 31.54
CA LYS A 969 7.94 21.03 30.86
C LYS A 969 6.72 21.76 30.31
N HIS A 970 5.81 21.05 29.66
CA HIS A 970 4.57 21.62 29.12
C HIS A 970 3.69 22.18 30.25
N LYS A 971 3.51 21.43 31.33
CA LYS A 971 2.78 21.88 32.52
C LYS A 971 3.35 23.20 33.07
N ASN A 972 4.67 23.27 33.26
CA ASN A 972 5.32 24.47 33.79
C ASN A 972 5.08 25.68 32.87
N LYS A 973 5.20 25.50 31.55
CA LYS A 973 4.89 26.55 30.56
C LYS A 973 3.44 27.01 30.66
N SER A 974 2.49 26.08 30.78
CA SER A 974 1.06 26.41 30.91
C SER A 974 0.73 27.13 32.21
N VAL A 975 1.38 26.79 33.33
CA VAL A 975 1.23 27.52 34.59
C VAL A 975 1.67 28.97 34.43
N THR A 976 2.83 29.21 33.81
CA THR A 976 3.33 30.56 33.54
C THR A 976 2.37 31.34 32.63
N MET A 977 1.90 30.73 31.54
CA MET A 977 0.95 31.39 30.60
C MET A 977 -0.41 31.67 31.25
N ALA A 978 -0.94 30.72 32.04
CA ALA A 978 -2.20 30.93 32.76
C ALA A 978 -2.09 32.08 33.78
N ALA A 979 -0.96 32.16 34.51
CA ALA A 979 -0.71 33.26 35.44
C ALA A 979 -0.55 34.63 34.76
N ALA A 980 0.01 34.66 33.54
CA ALA A 980 0.14 35.87 32.73
C ALA A 980 -1.16 36.28 31.99
N GLY A 981 -2.18 35.41 31.98
CA GLY A 981 -3.40 35.62 31.19
C GLY A 981 -3.24 35.32 29.70
N ASP A 982 -2.12 34.72 29.30
CA ASP A 982 -1.77 34.38 27.92
C ASP A 982 -2.42 33.07 27.43
N LEU A 983 -3.01 32.30 28.34
CA LEU A 983 -3.80 31.11 28.01
C LEU A 983 -5.27 31.53 27.83
N SER A 984 -5.80 31.53 26.61
CA SER A 984 -7.10 32.17 26.30
C SER A 984 -8.28 31.54 27.04
N ILE A 985 -8.16 30.25 27.36
CA ILE A 985 -9.16 29.49 28.11
C ILE A 985 -9.17 29.81 29.61
N ALA A 986 -8.11 30.43 30.15
CA ALA A 986 -7.96 30.72 31.58
C ALA A 986 -8.37 32.17 31.96
N LYS A 987 -9.16 32.86 31.14
CA LYS A 987 -9.46 34.29 31.35
C LYS A 987 -10.14 34.57 32.71
N PRO A 988 -9.69 35.56 33.50
CA PRO A 988 -9.99 35.60 34.93
C PRO A 988 -11.30 36.28 35.36
N SER A 989 -12.02 36.99 34.49
CA SER A 989 -12.90 38.06 34.99
C SER A 989 -14.23 37.65 35.64
N LYS A 990 -14.63 36.37 35.62
CA LYS A 990 -15.86 35.88 36.30
C LYS A 990 -15.67 34.70 37.24
N CYS A 991 -14.55 33.96 37.17
CA CYS A 991 -14.32 32.73 37.94
C CYS A 991 -13.28 32.86 39.06
N SER A 992 -12.67 34.03 39.21
CA SER A 992 -11.99 34.41 40.44
C SER A 992 -12.94 35.29 41.24
N LEU A 993 -13.35 34.89 42.46
CA LEU A 993 -13.48 35.76 43.64
C LEU A 993 -13.92 34.99 44.91
N SER A 994 -13.11 35.19 45.96
CA SER A 994 -13.39 35.23 47.42
C SER A 994 -14.00 34.02 48.16
N GLY A 995 -13.30 33.57 49.22
CA GLY A 995 -13.93 33.01 50.43
C GLY A 995 -13.12 31.95 51.19
N GLY A 996 -12.10 32.35 51.95
CA GLY A 996 -11.39 31.48 52.89
C GLY A 996 -10.27 32.22 53.60
N SER A 997 -10.60 32.82 54.74
CA SER A 997 -9.66 33.52 55.62
C SER A 997 -8.64 32.56 56.23
N ASP A 998 -7.37 32.70 55.85
CA ASP A 998 -6.26 32.40 56.76
C ASP A 998 -5.42 33.67 56.90
N ARG A 999 -5.60 34.32 58.05
CA ARG A 999 -4.68 35.34 58.56
C ARG A 999 -3.34 34.67 58.83
N ILE A 1000 -2.43 34.72 57.86
CA ILE A 1000 -1.00 34.65 58.16
C ILE A 1000 -0.52 36.10 58.29
N THR A 1001 -0.26 36.47 59.52
CA THR A 1001 0.34 37.73 59.96
C THR A 1001 1.58 38.06 59.15
N SER A 1002 1.52 39.15 58.37
CA SER A 1002 2.72 39.83 57.91
C SER A 1002 3.27 40.68 59.06
N THR A 1003 4.47 40.37 59.50
CA THR A 1003 5.31 41.32 60.23
C THR A 1003 6.74 41.02 59.85
N PHE A 1004 7.43 42.06 59.37
CA PHE A 1004 8.87 42.14 59.08
C PHE A 1004 9.38 41.38 57.84
N TYR A 1005 9.63 42.10 56.74
CA TYR A 1005 10.92 42.75 56.52
C TYR A 1005 10.89 43.52 55.17
N LEU A 1006 10.77 44.84 55.28
CA LEU A 1006 11.34 45.78 54.34
C LEU A 1006 12.64 46.24 55.01
N LEU A 1007 13.82 45.82 54.54
CA LEU A 1007 15.04 46.63 54.61
C LEU A 1007 16.20 45.97 53.81
N ALA A 1008 16.89 46.84 53.07
CA ALA A 1008 18.28 46.75 52.62
C ALA A 1008 18.62 45.86 51.41
N PHE A 1009 18.46 46.45 50.22
CA PHE A 1009 19.52 46.44 49.21
C PHE A 1009 20.74 47.21 49.77
N LEU A 1010 21.89 46.57 49.91
CA LEU A 1010 23.21 47.01 49.39
C LEU A 1010 24.35 46.14 49.95
N THR A 1011 25.27 45.79 49.06
CA THR A 1011 26.70 45.40 49.25
C THR A 1011 27.02 44.13 50.04
N VAL A 1012 27.60 43.12 49.37
CA VAL A 1012 28.97 42.66 49.64
C VAL A 1012 29.59 42.08 48.35
N VAL A 1013 30.62 42.76 47.86
CA VAL A 1013 31.71 42.18 47.05
C VAL A 1013 32.82 41.81 48.03
N ALA A 1014 33.48 40.67 47.76
CA ALA A 1014 34.82 40.25 48.18
C ALA A 1014 34.98 39.29 49.36
N ARG A 1015 35.69 38.20 49.01
CA ARG A 1015 36.65 37.37 49.76
C ARG A 1015 36.08 36.23 50.62
N TYR A 1016 36.34 34.97 50.26
CA TYR A 1016 37.60 34.18 50.37
C TYR A 1016 37.82 33.61 51.79
N PHE A 1017 38.08 32.29 51.81
CA PHE A 1017 38.48 31.42 52.94
C PHE A 1017 37.36 31.17 53.98
N LEU A 1018 36.94 29.94 54.27
CA LEU A 1018 37.62 28.64 54.42
C LEU A 1018 36.75 27.48 53.90
#